data_AF-A0A919PCP9-F1
#
_entry.id   AF-A0A919PCP9-F1
#
_cell.length_a   1.000
_cell.length_b   1.000
_cell.length_c   1.000
_cell.angle_alpha   90.00
_cell.angle_beta   90.00
_cell.angle_gamma   90.00
#
_symmetry.space_group_name_H-M   'P 1'
#
loop_
_entity.id
_entity.type
_entity.pdbx_description
1 polymer ?
#
loop_
_entity_poly.entity_id
_entity_poly.type
_entity_poly.pdbx_seq_one_letter_code
_entity_poly.pdbx_strand_id
1 'polypeptide(L)'
;MRYGVLGPVELVTAEGAEPVRGSRQRALLAVLLAHRGALVPRERLIAALWPAGPPPSAEHTLHSHASRIRALVGADLRAVPGGYRLDPQDLDADRFDRAVRAATRPRSAGRGRADAAGDEPASRAQVLADALALWRGPAFGGEADLPEVQAEAERLETARRSAHEALARALLDTDAERAADAAERALDGDPYREGAWALLVRAHTAEGRPGEAVLAYLRAAAALDEIGLLPSHELRTAHAAALAAGRPPGAGAPPGAGTPRAGEPPGAGAPPRAGEPPAPVRADGRSAPTGPRRTGGVRPAAGALPTPGAPPAAGTPPSAAPPAGARRTGAARTTPGAGPPDAPARAALPRPRTSFVGREDELRAARALLGESPLVTLVGPGGVGKTRLALEAAARVGAPLVPRFVELGAVRDPAAVPAAVAHALDADPDDPPAQALARAGTRAVVLLLDNCEHVAGAVAECVDLLLSEPGPLRLLATSRTPLGVAGEHVLLVEPLDAVGPASAAARLFRDRARAAAGRALPPTPEAAVGAPDPVARIVARLDGLPLAVEMAAARTATLSVADVADLLDARLDSLVLPRRDAPARHRSLAALVAWSRELLTRDARRALEGWPVFATACAPDLAARVLDVPARTAEQLAAASLLVRDDARGRTRYRMLQTVRAVIGPPADGVRARHAAVLLDVVRDADRALRGPGEPEARARLTELLPDLRVAHAWAATHDPDLAVRLTRALHRHAVDVLRTDVLAWPVPGREDAPAVLAALAARALLQGHRGGAARRAEQALAGAAEAADRLHALEVLADLALFEGRTEDAVALGGRIAAEAQHAADPHYRVIGLTYPALVAAYRDRPIAAEAALAVLRRAVHPVLAAPSDRAWLAFTDGEVLAGSDPAAAVAALAEARELADAVGDRYLSGVARAATVAAVARRPDPAGALEELLALARDWAPAGNRTHLLTALRNAVPLLLRLDRPEDAALLLGAVTAPDLPVTYGVEADALAAARAGLAAALGAERLAALLDAGADDDLAAAVDRLPARAAGGGGGAAAATGTAATGAAGEDGAAAAPRPARAAAGPPGRQTRRR
;
A
#
# COMPACT_ATOMS: atom_id res chain seq x y z
N MET A 1 -44.59 14.46 14.34
CA MET A 1 -43.62 13.50 14.89
C MET A 1 -42.39 13.55 14.00
N ARG A 2 -41.19 13.69 14.57
CA ARG A 2 -39.93 13.79 13.83
C ARG A 2 -39.04 12.59 14.14
N TYR A 3 -38.39 12.04 13.12
CA TYR A 3 -37.45 10.93 13.23
C TYR A 3 -36.03 11.46 13.25
N GLY A 4 -35.26 11.02 14.24
CA GLY A 4 -33.87 11.44 14.42
C GLY A 4 -32.89 10.33 14.08
N VAL A 5 -32.06 10.50 13.04
CA VAL A 5 -30.98 9.57 12.66
C VAL A 5 -29.60 10.23 12.56
N LEU A 6 -29.52 11.56 12.64
CA LEU A 6 -28.25 12.31 12.69
C LEU A 6 -27.65 12.27 14.11
N GLY A 7 -27.49 11.07 14.66
CA GLY A 7 -27.20 10.79 16.06
C GLY A 7 -27.85 9.47 16.50
N PRO A 8 -27.89 9.16 17.81
CA PRO A 8 -28.67 8.04 18.34
C PRO A 8 -30.13 8.10 17.86
N VAL A 9 -30.70 6.94 17.50
CA VAL A 9 -32.06 6.86 16.94
C VAL A 9 -33.10 7.31 17.96
N GLU A 10 -33.83 8.39 17.64
CA GLU A 10 -34.85 8.98 18.52
C GLU A 10 -36.13 9.37 17.77
N LEU A 11 -37.23 9.47 18.52
CA LEU A 11 -38.52 9.95 18.03
C LEU A 11 -38.90 11.21 18.81
N VAL A 12 -39.18 12.30 18.12
CA VAL A 12 -39.60 13.56 18.76
C VAL A 12 -41.09 13.78 18.54
N THR A 13 -41.84 13.79 19.64
CA THR A 13 -43.29 14.05 19.69
C THR A 13 -43.56 15.49 20.12
N ALA A 14 -44.83 15.89 20.21
CA ALA A 14 -45.21 17.23 20.70
C ALA A 14 -44.87 17.45 22.19
N GLU A 15 -44.63 16.36 22.93
CA GLU A 15 -44.35 16.34 24.37
C GLU A 15 -42.83 16.31 24.67
N GLY A 16 -41.98 16.09 23.65
CA GLY A 16 -40.52 16.08 23.78
C GLY A 16 -39.84 14.99 22.95
N ALA A 17 -38.52 14.88 23.09
CA ALA A 17 -37.75 13.77 22.50
C ALA A 17 -37.90 12.51 23.36
N GLU A 18 -38.46 11.45 22.79
CA GLU A 18 -38.56 10.14 23.43
C GLU A 18 -37.53 9.16 22.82
N PRO A 19 -36.55 8.68 23.60
CA PRO A 19 -35.65 7.64 23.14
C PRO A 19 -36.39 6.31 23.02
N VAL A 20 -36.19 5.58 21.92
CA VAL A 20 -36.84 4.29 21.71
C VAL A 20 -36.28 3.25 22.69
N ARG A 21 -37.16 2.70 23.54
CA ARG A 21 -36.75 1.82 24.64
C ARG A 21 -36.45 0.39 24.17
N GLY A 22 -35.25 -0.09 24.49
CA GLY A 22 -34.79 -1.45 24.24
C GLY A 22 -34.02 -1.62 22.93
N SER A 23 -32.86 -2.26 22.98
CA SER A 23 -31.91 -2.40 21.87
C SER A 23 -32.53 -2.97 20.60
N ARG A 24 -33.37 -4.01 20.73
CA ARG A 24 -34.08 -4.62 19.59
C ARG A 24 -35.11 -3.69 18.94
N GLN A 25 -35.77 -2.82 19.70
CA GLN A 25 -36.72 -1.87 19.10
C GLN A 25 -35.99 -0.75 18.36
N ARG A 26 -34.84 -0.29 18.91
CA ARG A 26 -33.96 0.65 18.22
C ARG A 26 -33.38 0.06 16.94
N ALA A 27 -32.85 -1.17 16.99
CA ALA A 27 -32.34 -1.86 15.82
C ALA A 27 -33.41 -2.00 14.72
N LEU A 28 -34.63 -2.43 15.08
CA LEU A 28 -35.74 -2.53 14.12
C LEU A 28 -36.07 -1.18 13.48
N LEU A 29 -36.16 -0.12 14.29
CA LEU A 29 -36.44 1.22 13.77
C LEU A 29 -35.30 1.77 12.91
N ALA A 30 -34.05 1.56 13.31
CA ALA A 30 -32.85 1.98 12.59
C ALA A 30 -32.82 1.36 11.18
N VAL A 31 -33.05 0.05 11.08
CA VAL A 31 -33.09 -0.67 9.79
C VAL A 31 -34.21 -0.16 8.90
N LEU A 32 -35.39 0.10 9.45
CA LEU A 32 -36.54 0.63 8.71
C LEU A 32 -36.31 2.08 8.24
N LEU A 33 -35.67 2.92 9.05
CA LEU A 33 -35.31 4.30 8.67
C LEU A 33 -34.17 4.34 7.65
N ALA A 34 -33.19 3.44 7.74
CA ALA A 34 -32.14 3.29 6.74
C ALA A 34 -32.70 2.90 5.36
N HIS A 35 -33.79 2.14 5.34
CA HIS A 35 -34.51 1.71 4.14
C HIS A 35 -35.82 2.48 3.93
N ARG A 36 -35.86 3.78 4.31
CA ARG A 36 -37.08 4.59 4.24
C ARG A 36 -37.79 4.47 2.89
N GLY A 37 -39.09 4.19 2.95
CA GLY A 37 -39.96 4.00 1.79
C GLY A 37 -39.75 2.72 0.98
N ALA A 38 -38.81 1.86 1.34
CA ALA A 38 -38.64 0.54 0.75
C ALA A 38 -39.32 -0.56 1.60
N LEU A 39 -39.69 -1.66 0.94
CA LEU A 39 -40.09 -2.89 1.63
C LEU A 39 -38.85 -3.53 2.24
N VAL A 40 -38.84 -3.74 3.55
CA VAL A 40 -37.84 -4.54 4.24
C VAL A 40 -38.42 -5.93 4.55
N PRO A 41 -37.89 -7.02 3.96
CA PRO A 41 -38.38 -8.37 4.19
C PRO A 41 -38.26 -8.80 5.66
N ARG A 42 -39.19 -9.64 6.15
CA ARG A 42 -39.18 -10.14 7.54
C ARG A 42 -37.87 -10.85 7.88
N GLU A 43 -37.36 -11.66 6.97
CA GLU A 43 -36.10 -12.40 7.12
C GLU A 43 -34.92 -11.46 7.40
N ARG A 44 -34.85 -10.32 6.70
CA ARG A 44 -33.81 -9.31 6.90
C ARG A 44 -33.96 -8.59 8.25
N LEU A 45 -35.19 -8.27 8.66
CA LEU A 45 -35.44 -7.69 9.99
C LEU A 45 -35.09 -8.67 11.12
N ILE A 46 -35.35 -9.96 10.91
CA ILE A 46 -35.00 -11.01 11.87
C ILE A 46 -33.48 -11.16 11.97
N ALA A 47 -32.76 -11.21 10.85
CA ALA A 47 -31.30 -11.26 10.84
C ALA A 47 -30.68 -10.09 11.61
N ALA A 48 -31.17 -8.86 11.37
CA ALA A 48 -30.68 -7.66 12.07
C ALA A 48 -30.95 -7.68 13.59
N LEU A 49 -32.08 -8.25 14.03
CA LEU A 49 -32.46 -8.30 15.45
C LEU A 49 -31.78 -9.41 16.24
N TRP A 50 -31.32 -10.46 15.55
CA TRP A 50 -30.65 -11.61 16.14
C TRP A 50 -29.40 -12.02 15.33
N PRO A 51 -28.31 -11.23 15.40
CA PRO A 51 -27.08 -11.52 14.63
C PRO A 51 -26.44 -12.87 14.98
N ALA A 52 -26.63 -13.36 16.21
CA ALA A 52 -26.15 -14.65 16.69
C ALA A 52 -27.04 -15.85 16.30
N GLY A 53 -28.11 -15.62 15.55
CA GLY A 53 -29.08 -16.63 15.12
C GLY A 53 -30.48 -16.40 15.72
N PRO A 54 -31.56 -16.53 14.92
CA PRO A 54 -32.91 -16.23 15.37
C PRO A 54 -33.51 -17.35 16.25
N PRO A 55 -34.21 -17.02 17.35
CA PRO A 55 -34.96 -17.99 18.13
C PRO A 55 -36.20 -18.51 17.35
N PRO A 56 -36.78 -19.67 17.73
CA PRO A 56 -38.00 -20.19 17.08
C PRO A 56 -39.20 -19.22 17.12
N SER A 57 -39.23 -18.32 18.10
CA SER A 57 -40.26 -17.28 18.27
C SER A 57 -39.93 -15.95 17.58
N ALA A 58 -38.89 -15.89 16.73
CA ALA A 58 -38.40 -14.67 16.11
C ALA A 58 -39.48 -13.92 15.31
N GLU A 59 -40.28 -14.63 14.51
CA GLU A 59 -41.36 -13.99 13.74
C GLU A 59 -42.42 -13.34 14.64
N HIS A 60 -42.86 -14.05 15.67
CA HIS A 60 -43.86 -13.55 16.62
C HIS A 60 -43.31 -12.35 17.44
N THR A 61 -42.02 -12.41 17.78
CA THR A 61 -41.31 -11.34 18.50
C THR A 61 -41.11 -10.11 17.61
N LEU A 62 -40.77 -10.30 16.33
CA LEU A 62 -40.72 -9.23 15.34
C LEU A 62 -42.09 -8.55 15.20
N HIS A 63 -43.18 -9.32 15.11
CA HIS A 63 -44.54 -8.79 15.04
C HIS A 63 -44.88 -7.94 16.27
N SER A 64 -44.50 -8.42 17.47
CA SER A 64 -44.68 -7.69 18.72
C SER A 64 -43.90 -6.38 18.76
N HIS A 65 -42.63 -6.38 18.33
CA HIS A 65 -41.82 -5.16 18.25
C HIS A 65 -42.34 -4.18 17.20
N ALA A 66 -42.74 -4.67 16.02
CA ALA A 66 -43.34 -3.84 14.97
C ALA A 66 -44.68 -3.24 15.40
N SER A 67 -45.50 -3.96 16.17
CA SER A 67 -46.74 -3.44 16.74
C SER A 67 -46.48 -2.33 17.76
N ARG A 68 -45.45 -2.45 18.61
CA ARG A 68 -45.06 -1.41 19.57
C ARG A 68 -44.50 -0.17 18.88
N ILE A 69 -43.65 -0.35 17.87
CA ILE A 69 -43.17 0.78 17.06
C ILE A 69 -44.36 1.44 16.35
N ARG A 70 -45.30 0.67 15.77
CA ARG A 70 -46.50 1.22 15.14
C ARG A 70 -47.38 2.02 16.10
N ALA A 71 -47.47 1.64 17.37
CA ALA A 71 -48.17 2.43 18.38
C ALA A 71 -47.53 3.81 18.60
N LEU A 72 -46.21 3.92 18.41
CA LEU A 72 -45.48 5.19 18.50
C LEU A 72 -45.59 5.99 17.19
N VAL A 73 -45.36 5.34 16.04
CA VAL A 73 -45.18 6.01 14.74
C VAL A 73 -46.45 6.08 13.88
N GLY A 74 -47.55 5.49 14.34
CA GLY A 74 -48.84 5.51 13.65
C GLY A 74 -48.81 4.91 12.24
N ALA A 75 -49.43 5.63 11.29
CA ALA A 75 -49.65 5.17 9.92
C ALA A 75 -48.37 5.14 9.04
N ASP A 76 -47.26 5.65 9.54
CA ASP A 76 -45.98 5.68 8.84
C ASP A 76 -45.39 4.27 8.71
N LEU A 77 -45.67 3.35 9.67
CA LEU A 77 -45.23 1.96 9.63
C LEU A 77 -46.33 1.02 9.13
N ARG A 78 -46.18 0.52 7.89
CA ARG A 78 -47.14 -0.36 7.23
C ARG A 78 -46.63 -1.80 7.18
N ALA A 79 -47.50 -2.74 7.54
CA ALA A 79 -47.28 -4.15 7.26
C ALA A 79 -47.71 -4.40 5.82
N VAL A 80 -46.83 -5.01 5.04
CA VAL A 80 -47.02 -5.31 3.62
C VAL A 80 -46.72 -6.79 3.39
N PRO A 81 -47.29 -7.44 2.35
CA PRO A 81 -46.97 -8.83 2.06
C PRO A 81 -45.45 -9.06 1.99
N GLY A 82 -44.92 -9.95 2.84
CA GLY A 82 -43.49 -10.27 2.91
C GLY A 82 -42.63 -9.42 3.86
N GLY A 83 -43.15 -8.34 4.48
CA GLY A 83 -42.30 -7.45 5.29
C GLY A 83 -42.97 -6.25 5.93
N TYR A 84 -42.15 -5.23 6.20
CA TYR A 84 -42.59 -3.94 6.74
C TYR A 84 -41.99 -2.80 5.92
N ARG A 85 -42.70 -1.68 5.87
CA ARG A 85 -42.27 -0.45 5.20
C ARG A 85 -42.54 0.73 6.13
N LEU A 86 -41.55 1.61 6.27
CA LEU A 86 -41.66 2.85 7.04
C LEU A 86 -41.51 4.05 6.09
N ASP A 87 -42.52 4.90 6.02
CA ASP A 87 -42.53 6.13 5.21
C ASP A 87 -42.58 7.37 6.14
N PRO A 88 -41.43 7.79 6.71
CA PRO A 88 -41.41 8.90 7.66
C PRO A 88 -41.74 10.24 6.96
N GLN A 89 -42.70 10.99 7.50
CA GLN A 89 -43.05 12.32 6.96
C GLN A 89 -42.01 13.41 7.27
N ASP A 90 -41.30 13.29 8.39
CA ASP A 90 -40.35 14.30 8.86
C ASP A 90 -39.08 13.66 9.46
N LEU A 91 -38.06 13.45 8.61
CA LEU A 91 -36.75 12.91 8.97
C LEU A 91 -35.69 14.01 9.01
N ASP A 92 -34.89 14.06 10.09
CA ASP A 92 -33.83 15.07 10.24
C ASP A 92 -32.77 14.98 9.14
N ALA A 93 -32.42 13.79 8.67
CA ALA A 93 -31.55 13.59 7.51
C ALA A 93 -32.08 14.24 6.22
N ASP A 94 -33.39 14.18 5.96
CA ASP A 94 -33.99 14.80 4.77
C ASP A 94 -34.06 16.33 4.90
N ARG A 95 -34.12 16.87 6.13
CA ARG A 95 -33.97 18.31 6.39
C ARG A 95 -32.54 18.78 6.15
N PHE A 96 -31.57 18.05 6.70
CA PHE A 96 -30.15 18.29 6.47
C PHE A 96 -29.82 18.29 4.96
N ASP A 97 -30.21 17.22 4.25
CA ASP A 97 -29.97 17.09 2.82
C ASP A 97 -30.62 18.24 2.01
N ARG A 98 -31.83 18.69 2.39
CA ARG A 98 -32.49 19.84 1.75
C ARG A 98 -31.74 21.16 2.01
N ALA A 99 -31.31 21.40 3.24
CA ALA A 99 -30.59 22.61 3.62
C ALA A 99 -29.21 22.69 2.92
N VAL A 100 -28.44 21.60 2.93
CA VAL A 100 -27.14 21.52 2.23
C VAL A 100 -27.31 21.72 0.73
N ARG A 101 -28.32 21.09 0.11
CA ARG A 101 -28.61 21.30 -1.33
C ARG A 101 -28.99 22.75 -1.64
N ALA A 102 -29.81 23.38 -0.79
CA ALA A 102 -30.18 24.79 -0.96
C ALA A 102 -28.94 25.70 -0.85
N ALA A 103 -28.07 25.42 0.12
CA ALA A 103 -26.86 26.19 0.39
C ALA A 103 -25.71 25.91 -0.58
N THR A 104 -25.72 24.84 -1.38
CA THR A 104 -24.64 24.49 -2.32
C THR A 104 -24.98 24.75 -3.78
N ARG A 105 -26.24 25.06 -4.12
CA ARG A 105 -26.65 25.39 -5.51
C ARG A 105 -25.79 26.52 -6.11
N PRO A 106 -25.32 26.40 -7.36
CA PRO A 106 -24.67 27.49 -8.08
C PRO A 106 -25.66 28.63 -8.29
N ARG A 107 -25.27 29.88 -8.02
CA ARG A 107 -26.08 31.02 -8.47
C ARG A 107 -26.01 31.05 -10.00
N SER A 108 -27.13 30.79 -10.67
CA SER A 108 -27.26 31.07 -12.09
C SER A 108 -26.97 32.57 -12.31
N ALA A 109 -25.96 32.86 -13.13
CA ALA A 109 -25.68 34.22 -13.59
C ALA A 109 -26.85 34.68 -14.47
N GLY A 110 -27.79 35.44 -13.90
CA GLY A 110 -28.98 35.88 -14.62
C GLY A 110 -29.74 36.97 -13.88
N ARG A 111 -29.37 38.23 -14.21
CA ARG A 111 -30.13 39.49 -14.22
C ARG A 111 -31.06 39.81 -13.05
N GLY A 112 -30.86 41.02 -12.53
CA GLY A 112 -31.56 41.56 -11.38
C GLY A 112 -33.08 41.61 -11.52
N ARG A 113 -33.73 41.39 -10.39
CA ARG A 113 -34.79 42.24 -9.85
C ARG A 113 -34.74 42.12 -8.33
N ALA A 114 -34.47 43.25 -7.69
CA ALA A 114 -34.85 43.45 -6.32
C ALA A 114 -36.38 43.51 -6.30
N ASP A 115 -37.02 42.40 -5.95
CA ASP A 115 -38.43 42.39 -5.56
C ASP A 115 -38.48 42.05 -4.07
N ALA A 116 -39.04 43.00 -3.32
CA ALA A 116 -39.15 43.03 -1.88
C ALA A 116 -40.24 42.07 -1.38
N ALA A 117 -39.95 41.34 -0.29
CA ALA A 117 -40.82 41.15 0.87
C ALA A 117 -40.19 40.12 1.84
N GLY A 118 -39.72 40.61 3.00
CA GLY A 118 -39.75 39.91 4.28
C GLY A 118 -39.17 38.51 4.39
N ASP A 119 -37.85 38.38 4.22
CA ASP A 119 -36.99 37.48 5.00
C ASP A 119 -35.56 37.80 4.54
N GLU A 120 -34.70 38.30 5.42
CA GLU A 120 -33.27 38.39 5.11
C GLU A 120 -32.80 37.00 4.66
N PRO A 121 -32.23 36.84 3.45
CA PRO A 121 -31.70 35.54 3.07
C PRO A 121 -30.53 35.24 4.01
N ALA A 122 -30.76 34.34 4.97
CA ALA A 122 -29.72 33.85 5.86
C ALA A 122 -28.49 33.48 5.01
N SER A 123 -27.32 33.99 5.41
CA SER A 123 -26.06 33.70 4.71
C SER A 123 -25.92 32.20 4.48
N ARG A 124 -25.35 31.78 3.34
CA ARG A 124 -25.11 30.35 3.03
C ARG A 124 -24.40 29.64 4.19
N ALA A 125 -23.49 30.35 4.88
CA ALA A 125 -22.82 29.85 6.07
C ALA A 125 -23.80 29.59 7.24
N GLN A 126 -24.79 30.45 7.46
CA GLN A 126 -25.80 30.25 8.51
C GLN A 126 -26.68 29.03 8.20
N VAL A 127 -27.14 28.89 6.95
CA VAL A 127 -27.95 27.73 6.53
C VAL A 127 -27.17 26.41 6.71
N LEU A 128 -25.87 26.41 6.41
CA LEU A 128 -25.00 25.25 6.61
C LEU A 128 -24.74 24.98 8.11
N ALA A 129 -24.54 26.02 8.92
CA ALA A 129 -24.38 25.90 10.36
C ALA A 129 -25.64 25.34 11.03
N ASP A 130 -26.82 25.85 10.68
CA ASP A 130 -28.11 25.35 11.20
C ASP A 130 -28.36 23.90 10.78
N ALA A 131 -27.98 23.53 9.55
CA ALA A 131 -28.06 22.14 9.09
C ALA A 131 -27.13 21.22 9.90
N LEU A 132 -25.88 21.65 10.14
CA LEU A 132 -24.92 20.89 10.95
C LEU A 132 -25.34 20.80 12.42
N ALA A 133 -26.05 21.80 12.95
CA ALA A 133 -26.60 21.77 14.30
C ALA A 133 -27.70 20.71 14.52
N LEU A 134 -28.23 20.11 13.43
CA LEU A 134 -29.14 18.97 13.54
C LEU A 134 -28.44 17.70 14.05
N TRP A 135 -27.11 17.63 13.92
CA TRP A 135 -26.31 16.48 14.32
C TRP A 135 -26.10 16.41 15.83
N ARG A 136 -26.36 15.25 16.42
CA ARG A 136 -26.28 14.97 17.87
C ARG A 136 -25.20 13.95 18.24
N GLY A 137 -24.40 13.51 17.25
CA GLY A 137 -23.40 12.47 17.39
C GLY A 137 -23.18 11.75 16.05
N PRO A 138 -22.54 10.57 16.05
CA PRO A 138 -22.44 9.72 14.86
C PRO A 138 -23.82 9.31 14.34
N ALA A 139 -23.99 9.23 13.03
CA ALA A 139 -25.23 8.80 12.38
C ALA A 139 -25.67 7.42 12.90
N PHE A 140 -26.95 7.29 13.27
CA PHE A 140 -27.56 6.12 13.92
C PHE A 140 -26.98 5.71 15.29
N GLY A 141 -25.95 6.39 15.83
CA GLY A 141 -25.36 6.08 17.13
C GLY A 141 -24.89 4.62 17.24
N GLY A 142 -25.29 3.93 18.30
CA GLY A 142 -24.88 2.53 18.57
C GLY A 142 -25.49 1.49 17.62
N GLU A 143 -26.40 1.90 16.73
CA GLU A 143 -27.01 1.03 15.73
C GLU A 143 -26.32 1.13 14.35
N ALA A 144 -25.28 1.96 14.21
CA ALA A 144 -24.52 2.12 12.96
C ALA A 144 -23.81 0.83 12.49
N ASP A 145 -23.40 -0.03 13.44
CA ASP A 145 -22.69 -1.30 13.16
C ASP A 145 -23.61 -2.41 12.63
N LEU A 146 -24.93 -2.17 12.56
CA LEU A 146 -25.86 -3.12 11.95
C LEU A 146 -25.60 -3.16 10.42
N PRO A 147 -25.38 -4.35 9.81
CA PRO A 147 -25.07 -4.46 8.38
C PRO A 147 -26.08 -3.76 7.47
N GLU A 148 -27.35 -3.75 7.86
CA GLU A 148 -28.44 -3.10 7.14
C GLU A 148 -28.46 -1.57 7.29
N VAL A 149 -27.77 -1.00 8.28
CA VAL A 149 -27.75 0.45 8.58
C VAL A 149 -26.44 1.09 8.12
N GLN A 150 -25.33 0.34 8.17
CA GLN A 150 -23.98 0.82 7.94
C GLN A 150 -23.83 1.67 6.67
N ALA A 151 -24.41 1.23 5.55
CA ALA A 151 -24.34 1.96 4.28
C ALA A 151 -25.00 3.36 4.34
N GLU A 152 -26.13 3.48 5.04
CA GLU A 152 -26.82 4.77 5.19
C GLU A 152 -26.12 5.66 6.22
N ALA A 153 -25.59 5.08 7.31
CA ALA A 153 -24.76 5.79 8.28
C ALA A 153 -23.52 6.41 7.60
N GLU A 154 -22.78 5.61 6.81
CA GLU A 154 -21.62 6.06 6.03
C GLU A 154 -21.98 7.16 5.01
N ARG A 155 -23.13 7.03 4.33
CA ARG A 155 -23.64 8.07 3.41
C ARG A 155 -23.86 9.39 4.14
N LEU A 156 -24.52 9.35 5.30
CA LEU A 156 -24.81 10.55 6.10
C LEU A 156 -23.54 11.18 6.64
N GLU A 157 -22.60 10.40 7.16
CA GLU A 157 -21.31 10.94 7.65
C GLU A 157 -20.48 11.56 6.51
N THR A 158 -20.52 10.95 5.33
CA THR A 158 -19.91 11.53 4.12
C THR A 158 -20.56 12.86 3.75
N ALA A 159 -21.89 12.96 3.86
CA ALA A 159 -22.62 14.19 3.62
C ALA A 159 -22.33 15.27 4.68
N ARG A 160 -22.13 14.86 5.96
CA ARG A 160 -21.69 15.74 7.06
C ARG A 160 -20.34 16.38 6.76
N ARG A 161 -19.35 15.58 6.39
CA ARG A 161 -18.01 16.07 6.02
C ARG A 161 -18.06 17.04 4.86
N SER A 162 -18.84 16.72 3.82
CA SER A 162 -19.04 17.61 2.68
C SER A 162 -19.76 18.92 3.06
N ALA A 163 -20.66 18.91 4.04
CA ALA A 163 -21.30 20.11 4.55
C ALA A 163 -20.34 20.98 5.39
N HIS A 164 -19.47 20.36 6.20
CA HIS A 164 -18.38 21.06 6.91
C HIS A 164 -17.40 21.72 5.93
N GLU A 165 -17.01 21.02 4.86
CA GLU A 165 -16.16 21.58 3.81
C GLU A 165 -16.84 22.76 3.08
N ALA A 166 -18.14 22.64 2.78
CA ALA A 166 -18.92 23.73 2.18
C ALA A 166 -19.05 24.93 3.13
N LEU A 167 -19.18 24.70 4.44
CA LEU A 167 -19.23 25.74 5.46
C LEU A 167 -17.88 26.46 5.56
N ALA A 168 -16.77 25.72 5.60
CA ALA A 168 -15.42 26.28 5.59
C ALA A 168 -15.20 27.18 4.36
N ARG A 169 -15.63 26.72 3.18
CA ARG A 169 -15.56 27.51 1.94
C ARG A 169 -16.43 28.77 1.98
N ALA A 170 -17.60 28.72 2.62
CA ALA A 170 -18.50 29.86 2.73
C ALA A 170 -18.03 30.90 3.75
N LEU A 171 -17.25 30.49 4.75
CA LEU A 171 -16.74 31.34 5.82
C LEU A 171 -15.36 31.94 5.54
N LEU A 172 -14.59 31.35 4.63
CA LEU A 172 -13.16 31.66 4.44
C LEU A 172 -12.83 33.15 4.32
N ASP A 173 -13.67 33.92 3.62
CA ASP A 173 -13.45 35.35 3.39
C ASP A 173 -14.08 36.26 4.46
N THR A 174 -14.93 35.70 5.34
CA THR A 174 -15.71 36.46 6.34
C THR A 174 -15.32 36.17 7.79
N ASP A 175 -14.87 34.95 8.07
CA ASP A 175 -14.57 34.44 9.41
C ASP A 175 -13.59 33.25 9.28
N ALA A 176 -12.30 33.56 9.23
CA ALA A 176 -11.24 32.58 8.97
C ALA A 176 -11.11 31.55 10.11
N GLU A 177 -11.29 31.97 11.37
CA GLU A 177 -11.25 31.09 12.54
C GLU A 177 -12.34 30.01 12.45
N ARG A 178 -13.59 30.40 12.22
CA ARG A 178 -14.68 29.41 12.03
C ARG A 178 -14.51 28.60 10.74
N ALA A 179 -13.82 29.12 9.73
CA ALA A 179 -13.50 28.39 8.52
C ALA A 179 -12.46 27.28 8.76
N ALA A 180 -11.41 27.55 9.55
CA ALA A 180 -10.43 26.54 9.97
C ALA A 180 -11.11 25.44 10.78
N ASP A 181 -11.92 25.83 11.76
CA ASP A 181 -12.71 24.95 12.62
C ASP A 181 -13.67 24.03 11.84
N ALA A 182 -14.26 24.54 10.76
CA ALA A 182 -15.12 23.76 9.87
C ALA A 182 -14.30 22.85 8.95
N ALA A 183 -13.12 23.28 8.49
CA ALA A 183 -12.23 22.48 7.66
C ALA A 183 -11.63 21.30 8.44
N GLU A 184 -11.26 21.47 9.71
CA GLU A 184 -10.81 20.37 10.58
C GLU A 184 -11.92 19.33 10.78
N ARG A 185 -13.15 19.75 11.08
CA ARG A 185 -14.31 18.84 11.20
C ARG A 185 -14.66 18.13 9.89
N ALA A 186 -14.26 18.66 8.73
CA ALA A 186 -14.42 17.98 7.44
C ALA A 186 -13.38 16.86 7.23
N LEU A 187 -12.24 16.93 7.93
CA LEU A 187 -11.14 15.96 7.90
C LEU A 187 -11.31 14.82 8.91
N ASP A 188 -12.19 14.97 9.90
CA ASP A 188 -12.50 13.95 10.90
C ASP A 188 -12.87 12.61 10.24
N GLY A 189 -12.00 11.61 10.39
CA GLY A 189 -12.19 10.26 9.84
C GLY A 189 -11.95 10.11 8.34
N ASP A 190 -11.49 11.15 7.63
CA ASP A 190 -11.17 11.11 6.20
C ASP A 190 -10.02 12.09 5.86
N PRO A 191 -8.77 11.76 6.23
CA PRO A 191 -7.61 12.64 6.06
C PRO A 191 -7.18 12.79 4.60
N TYR A 192 -7.83 12.12 3.64
CA TYR A 192 -7.48 12.19 2.22
C TYR A 192 -8.29 13.27 1.46
N ARG A 193 -9.16 14.03 2.15
CA ARG A 193 -9.93 15.15 1.56
C ARG A 193 -9.07 16.38 1.34
N GLU A 194 -8.41 16.42 0.19
CA GLU A 194 -7.55 17.53 -0.22
C GLU A 194 -8.23 18.90 -0.21
N GLY A 195 -9.52 18.97 -0.61
CA GLY A 195 -10.28 20.22 -0.62
C GLY A 195 -10.43 20.82 0.79
N ALA A 196 -10.63 19.98 1.81
CA ALA A 196 -10.69 20.42 3.20
C ALA A 196 -9.31 20.86 3.72
N TRP A 197 -8.24 20.13 3.38
CA TRP A 197 -6.87 20.56 3.69
C TRP A 197 -6.52 21.91 3.06
N ALA A 198 -6.88 22.13 1.79
CA ALA A 198 -6.61 23.39 1.11
C ALA A 198 -7.36 24.56 1.78
N LEU A 199 -8.60 24.33 2.21
CA LEU A 199 -9.37 25.32 2.98
C LEU A 199 -8.76 25.59 4.35
N LEU A 200 -8.26 24.56 5.05
CA LEU A 200 -7.58 24.72 6.35
C LEU A 200 -6.29 25.54 6.22
N VAL A 201 -5.46 25.24 5.22
CA VAL A 201 -4.23 26.01 4.91
C VAL A 201 -4.58 27.47 4.61
N ARG A 202 -5.62 27.71 3.80
CA ARG A 202 -6.07 29.07 3.46
C ARG A 202 -6.63 29.81 4.67
N ALA A 203 -7.38 29.13 5.53
CA ALA A 203 -7.96 29.71 6.75
C ALA A 203 -6.86 30.15 7.73
N HIS A 204 -5.90 29.27 8.05
CA HIS A 204 -4.75 29.65 8.88
C HIS A 204 -3.90 30.76 8.26
N THR A 205 -3.79 30.80 6.93
CA THR A 205 -3.11 31.90 6.24
C THR A 205 -3.87 33.22 6.42
N ALA A 206 -5.19 33.22 6.27
CA ALA A 206 -6.05 34.39 6.46
C ALA A 206 -6.09 34.88 7.93
N GLU A 207 -5.91 33.97 8.90
CA GLU A 207 -5.72 34.30 10.33
C GLU A 207 -4.35 34.92 10.66
N GLY A 208 -3.42 34.97 9.70
CA GLY A 208 -2.04 35.42 9.96
C GLY A 208 -1.20 34.38 10.72
N ARG A 209 -1.52 33.09 10.59
CA ARG A 209 -0.79 31.95 11.19
C ARG A 209 -0.11 31.08 10.11
N PRO A 210 0.86 31.62 9.36
CA PRO A 210 1.49 30.94 8.23
C PRO A 210 2.23 29.65 8.63
N GLY A 211 2.78 29.58 9.85
CA GLY A 211 3.40 28.35 10.36
C GLY A 211 2.41 27.20 10.51
N GLU A 212 1.18 27.47 10.94
CA GLU A 212 0.13 26.44 11.07
C GLU A 212 -0.45 26.05 9.72
N ALA A 213 -0.53 27.00 8.78
CA ALA A 213 -0.87 26.72 7.39
C ALA A 213 0.16 25.76 6.75
N VAL A 214 1.47 25.97 6.98
CA VAL A 214 2.52 25.05 6.51
C VAL A 214 2.42 23.69 7.19
N LEU A 215 2.19 23.64 8.51
CA LEU A 215 2.00 22.38 9.23
C LEU A 215 0.74 21.61 8.76
N ALA A 216 -0.35 22.30 8.44
CA ALA A 216 -1.54 21.70 7.84
C ALA A 216 -1.22 21.11 6.45
N TYR A 217 -0.47 21.81 5.62
CA TYR A 217 -0.01 21.28 4.33
C TYR A 217 0.88 20.05 4.47
N LEU A 218 1.85 20.05 5.40
CA LEU A 218 2.73 18.91 5.61
C LEU A 218 1.98 17.67 6.12
N ARG A 219 0.98 17.88 7.00
CA ARG A 219 0.05 16.81 7.43
C ARG A 219 -0.75 16.25 6.25
N ALA A 220 -1.28 17.13 5.39
CA ALA A 220 -1.99 16.73 4.19
C ALA A 220 -1.09 15.95 3.22
N ALA A 221 0.14 16.41 2.98
CA ALA A 221 1.10 15.76 2.09
C ALA A 221 1.52 14.38 2.61
N ALA A 222 1.71 14.23 3.93
CA ALA A 222 1.98 12.94 4.54
C ALA A 222 0.79 11.98 4.38
N ALA A 223 -0.44 12.43 4.64
CA ALA A 223 -1.64 11.61 4.46
C ALA A 223 -1.85 11.17 3.01
N LEU A 224 -1.57 12.03 2.02
CA LEU A 224 -1.72 11.66 0.61
C LEU A 224 -0.62 10.70 0.13
N ASP A 225 0.61 10.87 0.63
CA ASP A 225 1.72 9.95 0.33
C ASP A 225 1.44 8.52 0.82
N GLU A 226 0.70 8.35 1.93
CA GLU A 226 0.26 7.04 2.43
C GLU A 226 -0.54 6.22 1.40
N ILE A 227 -1.26 6.89 0.50
CA ILE A 227 -2.04 6.27 -0.58
C ILE A 227 -1.38 6.46 -1.96
N GLY A 228 -0.14 6.95 -2.00
CA GLY A 228 0.64 7.17 -3.22
C GLY A 228 0.15 8.33 -4.08
N LEU A 229 -0.56 9.30 -3.49
CA LEU A 229 -1.03 10.51 -4.17
C LEU A 229 -0.15 11.70 -3.81
N LEU A 230 0.08 12.59 -4.79
CA LEU A 230 0.78 13.86 -4.55
C LEU A 230 -0.24 14.96 -4.23
N PRO A 231 0.11 15.95 -3.37
CA PRO A 231 -0.77 17.10 -3.08
C PRO A 231 -1.24 17.78 -4.35
N SER A 232 -2.54 17.99 -4.51
CA SER A 232 -3.18 18.63 -5.66
C SER A 232 -2.73 20.07 -5.88
N HIS A 233 -2.98 20.58 -7.08
CA HIS A 233 -2.65 21.96 -7.43
C HIS A 233 -3.30 22.98 -6.48
N GLU A 234 -4.55 22.77 -6.08
CA GLU A 234 -5.26 23.66 -5.14
C GLU A 234 -4.56 23.72 -3.78
N LEU A 235 -4.19 22.57 -3.22
CA LEU A 235 -3.48 22.46 -1.96
C LEU A 235 -2.05 23.04 -2.03
N ARG A 236 -1.32 22.80 -3.13
CA ARG A 236 0.00 23.42 -3.35
C ARG A 236 -0.08 24.93 -3.53
N THR A 237 -1.14 25.43 -4.16
CA THR A 237 -1.38 26.88 -4.32
C THR A 237 -1.67 27.52 -2.96
N ALA A 238 -2.49 26.88 -2.13
CA ALA A 238 -2.73 27.31 -0.76
C ALA A 238 -1.44 27.37 0.06
N HIS A 239 -0.57 26.36 -0.08
CA HIS A 239 0.74 26.33 0.58
C HIS A 239 1.68 27.44 0.07
N ALA A 240 1.74 27.68 -1.24
CA ALA A 240 2.54 28.77 -1.80
C ALA A 240 2.07 30.14 -1.28
N ALA A 241 0.76 30.35 -1.16
CA ALA A 241 0.19 31.55 -0.54
C ALA A 241 0.54 31.66 0.95
N ALA A 242 0.53 30.56 1.69
CA ALA A 242 0.93 30.51 3.10
C ALA A 242 2.41 30.89 3.30
N LEU A 243 3.30 30.39 2.44
CA LEU A 243 4.72 30.74 2.44
C LEU A 243 4.94 32.22 2.11
N ALA A 244 4.18 32.77 1.15
CA ALA A 244 4.24 34.18 0.79
C ALA A 244 3.74 35.09 1.92
N ALA A 245 2.69 34.69 2.65
CA ALA A 245 2.17 35.41 3.80
C ALA A 245 3.07 35.32 5.05
N GLY A 246 3.91 34.28 5.14
CA GLY A 246 4.91 34.10 6.21
C GLY A 246 6.16 34.96 6.07
N ARG A 247 6.31 35.70 4.97
CA ARG A 247 7.37 36.71 4.83
C ARG A 247 6.99 37.99 5.61
N PRO A 248 7.90 38.57 6.40
CA PRO A 248 7.63 39.82 7.10
C PRO A 248 7.29 40.94 6.09
N PRO A 249 6.32 41.82 6.38
CA PRO A 249 5.94 42.91 5.49
C PRO A 249 7.11 43.90 5.38
N GLY A 250 7.79 43.89 4.23
CA GLY A 250 8.98 44.70 3.94
C GLY A 250 9.76 44.22 2.72
N ALA A 251 9.61 42.94 2.33
CA ALA A 251 10.27 42.39 1.15
C ALA A 251 9.39 42.49 -0.11
N GLY A 252 9.24 43.70 -0.67
CA GLY A 252 8.54 43.91 -1.93
C GLY A 252 8.75 45.29 -2.58
N ALA A 253 9.79 45.39 -3.43
CA ALA A 253 10.10 46.42 -4.45
C ALA A 253 10.30 47.90 -3.99
N PRO A 254 11.20 48.67 -4.63
CA PRO A 254 11.77 49.88 -4.04
C PRO A 254 10.90 51.13 -4.26
N PRO A 255 10.62 51.93 -3.23
CA PRO A 255 10.44 53.36 -3.37
C PRO A 255 11.71 54.09 -2.91
N GLY A 256 12.15 55.02 -3.73
CA GLY A 256 13.48 55.63 -3.67
C GLY A 256 13.79 56.47 -2.43
N ALA A 257 15.10 56.64 -2.24
CA ALA A 257 15.81 57.74 -1.59
C ALA A 257 15.25 58.24 -0.24
N GLY A 258 15.86 57.77 0.85
CA GLY A 258 15.78 58.40 2.17
C GLY A 258 16.78 57.81 3.15
N THR A 259 17.85 58.56 3.44
CA THR A 259 18.96 58.24 4.36
C THR A 259 18.48 58.05 5.82
N PRO A 260 19.21 57.26 6.64
CA PRO A 260 18.75 56.85 7.97
C PRO A 260 19.22 57.81 9.08
N ARG A 261 18.53 57.76 10.23
CA ARG A 261 19.06 58.28 11.51
C ARG A 261 19.03 57.20 12.59
N ALA A 262 20.15 57.12 13.31
CA ALA A 262 20.53 56.17 14.34
C ALA A 262 19.90 56.44 15.71
N GLY A 263 19.92 55.42 16.58
CA GLY A 263 19.71 55.59 18.02
C GLY A 263 19.56 54.31 18.85
N GLU A 264 20.70 53.82 19.36
CA GLU A 264 20.96 53.18 20.69
C GLU A 264 20.33 51.85 21.17
N PRO A 265 21.11 51.01 21.91
CA PRO A 265 20.67 49.75 22.53
C PRO A 265 20.53 49.81 24.07
N PRO A 266 19.86 48.81 24.68
CA PRO A 266 20.32 48.25 25.96
C PRO A 266 20.28 46.71 25.92
N GLY A 267 20.95 45.91 26.74
CA GLY A 267 21.63 46.07 28.02
C GLY A 267 21.56 44.70 28.72
N ALA A 268 22.71 44.14 29.08
CA ALA A 268 22.86 42.76 29.57
C ALA A 268 22.44 42.58 31.04
N GLY A 269 21.89 41.41 31.37
CA GLY A 269 21.68 40.94 32.75
C GLY A 269 21.98 39.44 32.87
N ALA A 270 22.95 39.10 33.73
CA ALA A 270 23.35 37.73 34.07
C ALA A 270 22.56 37.18 35.28
N PRO A 271 22.48 35.85 35.48
CA PRO A 271 21.58 35.19 36.43
C PRO A 271 22.27 34.79 37.76
N PRO A 272 21.52 34.39 38.81
CA PRO A 272 22.09 33.86 40.04
C PRO A 272 22.23 32.31 40.03
N ARG A 273 23.21 31.83 40.80
CA ARG A 273 23.53 30.41 41.08
C ARG A 273 22.91 29.94 42.40
N ALA A 274 22.73 28.61 42.50
CA ALA A 274 23.31 27.70 43.52
C ALA A 274 22.32 26.71 44.15
N GLY A 275 22.77 25.47 44.38
CA GLY A 275 22.10 24.48 45.22
C GLY A 275 22.77 23.10 45.20
N GLU A 276 23.69 22.87 46.14
CA GLU A 276 24.33 21.58 46.46
C GLU A 276 23.39 20.61 47.23
N PRO A 277 23.72 19.30 47.30
CA PRO A 277 22.83 18.22 47.76
C PRO A 277 23.12 17.76 49.21
N PRO A 278 22.29 16.87 49.79
CA PRO A 278 22.72 16.02 50.88
C PRO A 278 22.77 14.52 50.55
N ALA A 279 23.70 13.90 51.28
CA ALA A 279 24.25 12.55 51.28
C ALA A 279 23.33 11.47 51.92
N PRO A 280 23.77 10.18 51.99
CA PRO A 280 22.92 8.99 51.94
C PRO A 280 22.66 8.31 53.29
N VAL A 281 21.70 7.37 53.31
CA VAL A 281 21.46 6.46 54.44
C VAL A 281 21.76 5.01 54.04
N ARG A 282 22.46 4.30 54.93
CA ARG A 282 22.91 2.90 54.80
C ARG A 282 22.07 1.95 55.67
N ALA A 283 22.09 0.68 55.23
CA ALA A 283 22.06 -0.59 55.98
C ALA A 283 20.73 -0.95 56.70
N ASP A 284 20.26 -2.19 56.81
CA ASP A 284 20.90 -3.50 56.98
C ASP A 284 19.88 -4.63 56.69
N GLY A 285 20.33 -5.89 56.55
CA GLY A 285 19.47 -7.04 56.88
C GLY A 285 19.71 -8.36 56.12
N ARG A 286 20.49 -9.25 56.73
CA ARG A 286 20.86 -10.61 56.29
C ARG A 286 19.69 -11.61 56.38
N SER A 287 19.71 -12.68 55.56
CA SER A 287 19.75 -14.10 55.99
C SER A 287 19.61 -15.08 54.82
N ALA A 288 20.36 -16.18 54.90
CA ALA A 288 20.50 -17.24 53.91
C ALA A 288 19.65 -18.50 54.28
N PRO A 289 19.91 -19.73 53.79
CA PRO A 289 19.07 -20.44 52.82
C PRO A 289 18.48 -21.77 53.34
N THR A 290 17.51 -22.37 52.64
CA THR A 290 17.12 -23.79 52.84
C THR A 290 16.75 -24.48 51.54
N GLY A 291 17.45 -25.58 51.25
CA GLY A 291 17.10 -26.58 50.24
C GLY A 291 16.18 -27.69 50.80
N PRO A 292 16.21 -28.94 50.27
CA PRO A 292 15.08 -29.52 49.54
C PRO A 292 14.55 -30.85 50.12
N ARG A 293 13.38 -31.31 49.64
CA ARG A 293 12.86 -32.70 49.78
C ARG A 293 12.12 -33.07 48.45
N ARG A 294 12.50 -34.07 47.63
CA ARG A 294 12.51 -35.56 47.77
C ARG A 294 11.13 -36.07 48.24
N THR A 295 10.43 -37.04 47.63
CA THR A 295 10.78 -38.27 46.89
C THR A 295 9.54 -38.82 46.16
N GLY A 296 9.71 -39.55 45.06
CA GLY A 296 9.30 -40.96 45.03
C GLY A 296 9.16 -41.48 43.60
N GLY A 297 9.99 -42.46 43.22
CA GLY A 297 10.01 -43.06 41.89
C GLY A 297 9.22 -44.37 41.81
N VAL A 298 9.17 -44.95 40.60
CA VAL A 298 9.76 -46.26 40.22
C VAL A 298 9.23 -46.65 38.83
N ARG A 299 10.17 -47.06 37.96
CA ARG A 299 10.08 -47.62 36.58
C ARG A 299 9.88 -49.16 36.65
N PRO A 300 9.98 -49.96 35.56
CA PRO A 300 9.57 -49.86 34.14
C PRO A 300 8.93 -51.17 33.58
N ALA A 301 8.59 -51.21 32.27
CA ALA A 301 9.10 -52.17 31.26
C ALA A 301 8.07 -52.81 30.29
N ALA A 302 8.29 -52.52 28.98
CA ALA A 302 8.40 -53.39 27.80
C ALA A 302 7.36 -54.48 27.44
N GLY A 303 7.01 -54.55 26.14
CA GLY A 303 6.80 -55.83 25.44
C GLY A 303 5.81 -55.89 24.25
N ALA A 304 6.34 -55.73 23.02
CA ALA A 304 6.06 -56.48 21.76
C ALA A 304 4.67 -56.59 21.07
N LEU A 305 4.74 -56.43 19.73
CA LEU A 305 3.85 -56.79 18.59
C LEU A 305 3.61 -58.34 18.46
N PRO A 306 2.61 -58.89 17.70
CA PRO A 306 2.41 -58.69 16.23
C PRO A 306 0.96 -58.78 15.63
N THR A 307 0.85 -58.51 14.32
CA THR A 307 -0.28 -58.67 13.34
C THR A 307 -0.51 -60.14 12.87
N PRO A 308 -1.36 -60.52 11.86
CA PRO A 308 -2.56 -59.93 11.19
C PRO A 308 -3.77 -60.93 11.02
N GLY A 309 -4.89 -60.50 10.40
CA GLY A 309 -5.88 -61.43 9.78
C GLY A 309 -7.25 -60.83 9.38
N ALA A 310 -7.65 -61.00 8.12
CA ALA A 310 -9.00 -60.82 7.54
C ALA A 310 -9.57 -62.21 7.13
N PRO A 311 -10.75 -62.38 6.48
CA PRO A 311 -12.07 -61.71 6.45
C PRO A 311 -13.21 -62.70 6.89
N PRO A 312 -14.52 -62.47 6.57
CA PRO A 312 -15.10 -63.12 5.39
C PRO A 312 -16.27 -62.38 4.69
N ALA A 313 -16.74 -62.97 3.58
CA ALA A 313 -17.79 -62.51 2.67
C ALA A 313 -19.02 -63.45 2.64
N ALA A 314 -20.07 -62.98 1.92
CA ALA A 314 -21.11 -63.71 1.17
C ALA A 314 -22.56 -63.73 1.70
N GLY A 315 -23.51 -63.36 0.82
CA GLY A 315 -24.94 -63.65 0.92
C GLY A 315 -25.87 -62.78 0.03
N THR A 316 -26.22 -63.28 -1.15
CA THR A 316 -27.38 -62.91 -2.01
C THR A 316 -28.10 -64.22 -2.41
N PRO A 317 -29.29 -64.29 -3.07
CA PRO A 317 -30.47 -63.41 -3.22
C PRO A 317 -31.77 -64.18 -2.79
N PRO A 318 -33.03 -63.85 -3.20
CA PRO A 318 -33.54 -64.12 -4.56
C PRO A 318 -34.56 -63.11 -5.16
N SER A 319 -34.84 -63.37 -6.44
CA SER A 319 -35.73 -62.77 -7.44
C SER A 319 -37.24 -62.92 -7.20
N ALA A 320 -38.06 -61.99 -7.70
CA ALA A 320 -39.33 -62.27 -8.39
C ALA A 320 -39.92 -61.02 -9.11
N ALA A 321 -40.29 -61.18 -10.39
CA ALA A 321 -41.22 -60.33 -11.14
C ALA A 321 -42.58 -61.07 -11.28
N PRO A 322 -43.54 -60.58 -12.09
CA PRO A 322 -44.50 -59.48 -11.92
C PRO A 322 -45.95 -60.01 -11.76
N PRO A 323 -47.01 -59.18 -11.91
CA PRO A 323 -47.98 -59.57 -12.94
C PRO A 323 -48.56 -58.42 -13.78
N ALA A 324 -48.96 -58.79 -15.00
CA ALA A 324 -49.77 -58.04 -15.94
C ALA A 324 -51.28 -58.30 -15.71
N GLY A 325 -52.17 -57.39 -16.14
CA GLY A 325 -53.61 -57.72 -16.20
C GLY A 325 -54.61 -56.59 -16.49
N ALA A 326 -54.77 -56.29 -17.78
CA ALA A 326 -56.06 -56.04 -18.48
C ALA A 326 -56.93 -54.77 -18.24
N ARG A 327 -56.85 -53.87 -19.24
CA ARG A 327 -57.91 -53.37 -20.16
C ARG A 327 -59.26 -52.93 -19.58
N ARG A 328 -59.66 -51.69 -19.93
CA ARG A 328 -60.98 -51.41 -20.56
C ARG A 328 -60.92 -50.20 -21.50
N THR A 329 -61.68 -50.36 -22.57
CA THR A 329 -61.82 -49.63 -23.83
C THR A 329 -62.61 -48.32 -23.72
N GLY A 330 -62.27 -47.34 -24.57
CA GLY A 330 -63.12 -46.18 -24.87
C GLY A 330 -62.53 -45.35 -26.01
N ALA A 331 -63.08 -45.51 -27.22
CA ALA A 331 -62.59 -44.93 -28.46
C ALA A 331 -62.97 -43.45 -28.66
N ALA A 332 -62.01 -42.71 -29.21
CA ALA A 332 -62.10 -41.71 -30.28
C ALA A 332 -63.15 -40.57 -30.22
N ARG A 333 -62.64 -39.34 -30.11
CA ARG A 333 -62.92 -38.25 -31.07
C ARG A 333 -61.62 -37.52 -31.38
N THR A 334 -61.32 -37.42 -32.67
CA THR A 334 -60.09 -36.90 -33.29
C THR A 334 -60.21 -35.41 -33.64
N THR A 335 -59.11 -34.67 -33.50
CA THR A 335 -58.46 -33.72 -34.45
C THR A 335 -57.66 -32.65 -33.67
N PRO A 336 -56.63 -32.02 -34.24
CA PRO A 336 -55.55 -32.50 -35.10
C PRO A 336 -54.19 -32.44 -34.37
N GLY A 337 -53.23 -33.25 -34.84
CA GLY A 337 -51.94 -33.48 -34.18
C GLY A 337 -51.10 -32.22 -33.99
N ALA A 338 -50.78 -31.93 -32.72
CA ALA A 338 -49.53 -31.28 -32.37
C ALA A 338 -48.40 -32.27 -32.72
N GLY A 339 -47.56 -31.92 -33.69
CA GLY A 339 -46.30 -32.61 -33.91
C GLY A 339 -45.48 -32.61 -32.61
N PRO A 340 -44.56 -33.57 -32.43
CA PRO A 340 -43.63 -33.53 -31.32
C PRO A 340 -42.92 -32.16 -31.30
N PRO A 341 -42.69 -31.57 -30.11
CA PRO A 341 -42.03 -30.27 -29.98
C PRO A 341 -40.68 -30.31 -30.70
N ASP A 342 -40.44 -29.30 -31.52
CA ASP A 342 -39.28 -29.13 -32.39
C ASP A 342 -37.97 -29.62 -31.74
N ALA A 343 -37.31 -30.55 -32.44
CA ALA A 343 -35.95 -30.96 -32.19
C ALA A 343 -35.00 -29.74 -32.22
N PRO A 344 -33.98 -29.64 -31.34
CA PRO A 344 -32.96 -28.63 -31.48
C PRO A 344 -32.20 -28.84 -32.79
N ALA A 345 -32.17 -27.79 -33.62
CA ALA A 345 -31.44 -27.75 -34.88
C ALA A 345 -29.96 -28.19 -34.70
N ARG A 346 -29.45 -28.95 -35.67
CA ARG A 346 -28.04 -29.38 -35.87
C ARG A 346 -27.01 -28.59 -35.04
N ALA A 347 -26.19 -29.28 -34.25
CA ALA A 347 -25.18 -28.72 -33.32
C ALA A 347 -24.09 -27.86 -34.02
N ALA A 348 -24.44 -26.64 -34.40
CA ALA A 348 -23.54 -25.61 -34.90
C ALA A 348 -22.91 -24.83 -33.74
N LEU A 349 -21.72 -24.28 -33.93
CA LEU A 349 -21.07 -23.43 -32.92
C LEU A 349 -21.98 -22.25 -32.53
N PRO A 350 -22.17 -22.00 -31.23
CA PRO A 350 -22.77 -20.75 -30.75
C PRO A 350 -22.05 -19.54 -31.34
N ARG A 351 -22.80 -18.59 -31.91
CA ARG A 351 -22.25 -17.32 -32.43
C ARG A 351 -22.37 -16.23 -31.36
N PRO A 352 -21.27 -15.80 -30.74
CA PRO A 352 -21.35 -14.75 -29.75
C PRO A 352 -21.72 -13.41 -30.38
N ARG A 353 -22.56 -12.62 -29.71
CA ARG A 353 -23.06 -11.32 -30.21
C ARG A 353 -22.25 -10.10 -29.79
N THR A 354 -21.14 -10.33 -29.09
CA THR A 354 -20.27 -9.29 -28.54
C THR A 354 -18.88 -9.38 -29.17
N SER A 355 -18.15 -8.27 -29.23
CA SER A 355 -16.77 -8.25 -29.78
C SER A 355 -15.81 -9.12 -28.95
N PHE A 356 -14.79 -9.66 -29.62
CA PHE A 356 -13.66 -10.37 -29.01
C PHE A 356 -12.49 -9.39 -28.86
N VAL A 357 -11.95 -9.23 -27.65
CA VAL A 357 -11.00 -8.16 -27.33
C VAL A 357 -9.83 -8.71 -26.54
N GLY A 358 -8.60 -8.44 -27.02
CA GLY A 358 -7.38 -8.51 -26.21
C GLY A 358 -6.87 -9.92 -25.90
N ARG A 359 -7.22 -10.89 -26.76
CA ARG A 359 -6.74 -12.29 -26.69
C ARG A 359 -6.29 -12.83 -28.04
N GLU A 360 -5.73 -11.95 -28.85
CA GLU A 360 -5.29 -12.29 -30.21
C GLU A 360 -4.13 -13.30 -30.18
N ASP A 361 -3.28 -13.24 -29.16
CA ASP A 361 -2.11 -14.10 -29.01
C ASP A 361 -2.49 -15.50 -28.53
N GLU A 362 -3.35 -15.61 -27.50
CA GLU A 362 -3.85 -16.91 -27.05
C GLU A 362 -4.72 -17.57 -28.11
N LEU A 363 -5.45 -16.80 -28.92
CA LEU A 363 -6.19 -17.33 -30.07
C LEU A 363 -5.24 -17.92 -31.12
N ARG A 364 -4.10 -17.27 -31.40
CA ARG A 364 -3.07 -17.82 -32.28
C ARG A 364 -2.46 -19.10 -31.69
N ALA A 365 -2.14 -19.11 -30.40
CA ALA A 365 -1.57 -20.26 -29.70
C ALA A 365 -2.53 -21.46 -29.70
N ALA A 366 -3.80 -21.25 -29.34
CA ALA A 366 -4.82 -22.30 -29.34
C ALA A 366 -4.99 -22.92 -30.74
N ARG A 367 -4.97 -22.10 -31.80
CA ARG A 367 -5.08 -22.58 -33.18
C ARG A 367 -3.85 -23.37 -33.64
N ALA A 368 -2.65 -22.93 -33.27
CA ALA A 368 -1.42 -23.67 -33.56
C ALA A 368 -1.44 -25.05 -32.89
N LEU A 369 -1.74 -25.08 -31.59
CA LEU A 369 -1.84 -26.31 -30.81
C LEU A 369 -2.92 -27.27 -31.34
N LEU A 370 -4.07 -26.76 -31.78
CA LEU A 370 -5.11 -27.58 -32.41
C LEU A 370 -4.69 -28.17 -33.77
N GLY A 371 -3.74 -27.54 -34.46
CA GLY A 371 -3.14 -28.10 -35.68
C GLY A 371 -2.17 -29.24 -35.38
N GLU A 372 -1.41 -29.12 -34.29
CA GLU A 372 -0.30 -30.00 -33.92
C GLU A 372 -0.69 -31.16 -33.00
N SER A 373 -1.78 -31.02 -32.25
CA SER A 373 -2.17 -31.95 -31.18
C SER A 373 -3.62 -32.43 -31.31
N PRO A 374 -3.91 -33.71 -30.97
CA PRO A 374 -5.26 -34.25 -31.04
C PRO A 374 -6.19 -33.69 -29.94
N LEU A 375 -5.63 -33.25 -28.81
CA LEU A 375 -6.36 -32.67 -27.68
C LEU A 375 -5.67 -31.42 -27.14
N VAL A 376 -6.43 -30.32 -27.08
CA VAL A 376 -6.03 -29.09 -26.41
C VAL A 376 -7.05 -28.76 -25.33
N THR A 377 -6.60 -28.54 -24.10
CA THR A 377 -7.46 -28.13 -22.98
C THR A 377 -7.11 -26.71 -22.55
N LEU A 378 -8.09 -25.81 -22.66
CA LEU A 378 -7.99 -24.45 -22.11
C LEU A 378 -8.26 -24.51 -20.61
N VAL A 379 -7.27 -24.12 -19.80
CA VAL A 379 -7.32 -24.17 -18.33
C VAL A 379 -7.18 -22.76 -17.75
N GLY A 380 -8.00 -22.41 -16.76
CA GLY A 380 -7.94 -21.09 -16.13
C GLY A 380 -9.16 -20.78 -15.25
N PRO A 381 -9.18 -19.60 -14.58
CA PRO A 381 -10.23 -19.25 -13.62
C PRO A 381 -11.64 -19.19 -14.24
N GLY A 382 -12.67 -19.32 -13.41
CA GLY A 382 -14.05 -19.07 -13.84
C GLY A 382 -14.23 -17.62 -14.27
N GLY A 383 -14.92 -17.38 -15.39
CA GLY A 383 -15.10 -16.03 -15.93
C GLY A 383 -13.89 -15.44 -16.68
N VAL A 384 -12.79 -16.19 -16.83
CA VAL A 384 -11.60 -15.75 -17.56
C VAL A 384 -11.79 -15.68 -19.09
N GLY A 385 -12.84 -16.34 -19.61
CA GLY A 385 -13.18 -16.31 -21.03
C GLY A 385 -12.77 -17.56 -21.83
N LYS A 386 -12.46 -18.70 -21.19
CA LYS A 386 -12.10 -19.96 -21.85
C LYS A 386 -13.09 -20.37 -22.95
N THR A 387 -14.38 -20.42 -22.63
CA THR A 387 -15.46 -20.74 -23.60
C THR A 387 -15.43 -19.79 -24.79
N ARG A 388 -15.22 -18.49 -24.54
CA ARG A 388 -15.16 -17.50 -25.62
C ARG A 388 -13.95 -17.72 -26.51
N LEU A 389 -12.77 -17.91 -25.93
CA LEU A 389 -11.54 -18.22 -26.67
C LEU A 389 -11.69 -19.52 -27.47
N ALA A 390 -12.30 -20.55 -26.88
CA ALA A 390 -12.52 -21.83 -27.53
C ALA A 390 -13.46 -21.74 -28.73
N LEU A 391 -14.58 -21.02 -28.59
CA LEU A 391 -15.51 -20.76 -29.69
C LEU A 391 -14.84 -19.99 -30.83
N GLU A 392 -14.01 -19.00 -30.52
CA GLU A 392 -13.27 -18.21 -31.52
C GLU A 392 -12.19 -19.03 -32.23
N ALA A 393 -11.53 -19.95 -31.52
CA ALA A 393 -10.57 -20.88 -32.11
C ALA A 393 -11.28 -21.90 -33.02
N ALA A 394 -12.35 -22.51 -32.53
CA ALA A 394 -13.16 -23.48 -33.29
C ALA A 394 -13.91 -22.86 -34.48
N ALA A 395 -14.25 -21.56 -34.44
CA ALA A 395 -14.87 -20.90 -35.58
C ALA A 395 -13.88 -20.59 -36.72
N ARG A 396 -12.57 -20.64 -36.46
CA ARG A 396 -11.50 -20.30 -37.42
C ARG A 396 -10.69 -21.51 -37.89
N VAL A 397 -11.20 -22.72 -37.70
CA VAL A 397 -10.62 -23.90 -38.35
C VAL A 397 -10.92 -23.88 -39.85
N GLY A 398 -9.93 -24.26 -40.65
CA GLY A 398 -10.07 -24.37 -42.10
C GLY A 398 -10.75 -25.67 -42.51
N ALA A 399 -11.34 -25.69 -43.71
CA ALA A 399 -11.82 -26.93 -44.33
C ALA A 399 -10.69 -27.96 -44.48
N PRO A 400 -10.95 -29.28 -44.33
CA PRO A 400 -12.27 -29.92 -44.27
C PRO A 400 -12.88 -30.06 -42.86
N LEU A 401 -12.26 -29.50 -41.81
CA LEU A 401 -12.74 -29.69 -40.44
C LEU A 401 -14.05 -28.94 -40.18
N VAL A 402 -15.06 -29.64 -39.68
CA VAL A 402 -16.34 -29.05 -39.27
C VAL A 402 -16.39 -28.92 -37.75
N PRO A 403 -16.62 -27.72 -37.18
CA PRO A 403 -16.67 -27.58 -35.74
C PRO A 403 -18.03 -28.02 -35.16
N ARG A 404 -17.99 -28.72 -34.03
CA ARG A 404 -19.14 -29.19 -33.24
C ARG A 404 -18.98 -28.78 -31.79
N PHE A 405 -20.09 -28.59 -31.09
CA PHE A 405 -20.12 -28.06 -29.72
C PHE A 405 -20.92 -28.96 -28.78
N VAL A 406 -20.36 -29.26 -27.62
CA VAL A 406 -21.01 -29.99 -26.52
C VAL A 406 -20.91 -29.16 -25.26
N GLU A 407 -22.04 -28.68 -24.74
CA GLU A 407 -22.09 -27.98 -23.47
C GLU A 407 -22.38 -28.97 -22.33
N LEU A 408 -21.35 -29.30 -21.55
CA LEU A 408 -21.48 -30.26 -20.46
C LEU A 408 -21.98 -29.60 -19.16
N GLY A 409 -22.03 -28.28 -19.06
CA GLY A 409 -22.40 -27.59 -17.83
C GLY A 409 -23.83 -27.84 -17.30
N ALA A 410 -24.69 -28.51 -18.06
CA ALA A 410 -26.01 -28.97 -17.61
C ALA A 410 -26.06 -30.47 -17.24
N VAL A 411 -25.01 -31.23 -17.57
CA VAL A 411 -24.92 -32.68 -17.39
C VAL A 411 -24.44 -32.99 -15.98
N ARG A 412 -25.35 -33.41 -15.10
CA ARG A 412 -25.01 -33.70 -13.70
C ARG A 412 -24.59 -35.15 -13.46
N ASP A 413 -25.03 -36.06 -14.33
CA ASP A 413 -24.73 -37.48 -14.26
C ASP A 413 -23.57 -37.81 -15.20
N PRO A 414 -22.40 -38.22 -14.69
CA PRO A 414 -21.26 -38.62 -15.53
C PRO A 414 -21.59 -39.70 -16.56
N ALA A 415 -22.54 -40.59 -16.27
CA ALA A 415 -22.95 -41.67 -17.19
C ALA A 415 -23.65 -41.15 -18.46
N ALA A 416 -24.15 -39.90 -18.44
CA ALA A 416 -24.80 -39.28 -19.60
C ALA A 416 -23.83 -38.61 -20.58
N VAL A 417 -22.55 -38.46 -20.22
CA VAL A 417 -21.53 -37.78 -21.04
C VAL A 417 -21.29 -38.49 -22.38
N PRO A 418 -21.09 -39.82 -22.45
CA PRO A 418 -20.86 -40.51 -23.73
C PRO A 418 -21.99 -40.30 -24.75
N ALA A 419 -23.24 -40.36 -24.28
CA ALA A 419 -24.42 -40.17 -25.12
C ALA A 419 -24.53 -38.72 -25.64
N ALA A 420 -24.24 -37.73 -24.80
CA ALA A 420 -24.22 -36.32 -25.20
C ALA A 420 -23.17 -36.04 -26.28
N VAL A 421 -21.97 -36.64 -26.14
CA VAL A 421 -20.88 -36.50 -27.11
C VAL A 421 -21.20 -37.24 -28.42
N ALA A 422 -21.69 -38.47 -28.35
CA ALA A 422 -22.10 -39.24 -29.54
C ALA A 422 -23.21 -38.53 -30.34
N HIS A 423 -24.18 -37.96 -29.65
CA HIS A 423 -25.26 -37.20 -30.28
C HIS A 423 -24.74 -35.95 -31.03
N ALA A 424 -23.84 -35.17 -30.41
CA ALA A 424 -23.29 -33.98 -31.05
C ALA A 424 -22.42 -34.28 -32.28
N LEU A 425 -21.91 -35.51 -32.36
CA LEU A 425 -21.13 -36.01 -33.49
C LEU A 425 -22.00 -36.61 -34.59
N ASP A 426 -23.34 -36.63 -34.48
CA ASP A 426 -24.24 -37.33 -35.40
C ASP A 426 -23.89 -38.85 -35.50
N ALA A 427 -23.64 -39.50 -34.36
CA ALA A 427 -23.43 -40.94 -34.30
C ALA A 427 -24.77 -41.70 -34.32
N ASP A 428 -24.74 -42.94 -34.80
CA ASP A 428 -25.93 -43.79 -34.89
C ASP A 428 -26.45 -44.11 -33.47
N PRO A 429 -27.70 -43.78 -33.12
CA PRO A 429 -28.26 -44.06 -31.80
C PRO A 429 -28.41 -45.55 -31.50
N ASP A 430 -28.36 -46.43 -32.51
CA ASP A 430 -28.46 -47.89 -32.34
C ASP A 430 -27.09 -48.54 -32.04
N ASP A 431 -25.97 -47.82 -32.19
CA ASP A 431 -24.63 -48.29 -31.83
C ASP A 431 -24.40 -48.21 -30.31
N PRO A 432 -23.71 -49.19 -29.68
CA PRO A 432 -23.20 -49.04 -28.32
C PRO A 432 -22.32 -47.78 -28.19
N PRO A 433 -22.46 -46.96 -27.12
CA PRO A 433 -21.80 -45.65 -27.01
C PRO A 433 -20.28 -45.67 -27.25
N ALA A 434 -19.58 -46.71 -26.78
CA ALA A 434 -18.13 -46.83 -26.99
C ALA A 434 -17.77 -47.06 -28.47
N GLN A 435 -18.56 -47.85 -29.21
CA GLN A 435 -18.34 -48.07 -30.65
C GLN A 435 -18.71 -46.84 -31.47
N ALA A 436 -19.78 -46.15 -31.08
CA ALA A 436 -20.20 -44.88 -31.66
C ALA A 436 -19.11 -43.81 -31.54
N LEU A 437 -18.51 -43.66 -30.35
CA LEU A 437 -17.41 -42.72 -30.09
C LEU A 437 -16.15 -43.09 -30.88
N ALA A 438 -15.72 -44.35 -30.86
CA ALA A 438 -14.53 -44.79 -31.61
C ALA A 438 -14.68 -44.54 -33.12
N ARG A 439 -15.85 -44.84 -33.70
CA ARG A 439 -16.15 -44.54 -35.12
C ARG A 439 -16.15 -43.04 -35.39
N ALA A 440 -16.70 -42.24 -34.48
CA ALA A 440 -16.75 -40.79 -34.62
C ALA A 440 -15.35 -40.15 -34.56
N GLY A 441 -14.37 -40.81 -33.92
CA GLY A 441 -12.93 -40.46 -33.92
C GLY A 441 -12.29 -40.35 -35.30
N THR A 442 -12.85 -41.04 -36.30
CA THR A 442 -12.34 -41.04 -37.68
C THR A 442 -12.85 -39.87 -38.53
N ARG A 443 -13.79 -39.06 -38.02
CA ARG A 443 -14.42 -37.95 -38.76
C ARG A 443 -13.53 -36.70 -38.75
N ALA A 444 -13.54 -35.95 -39.85
CA ALA A 444 -12.85 -34.67 -39.97
C ALA A 444 -13.63 -33.56 -39.25
N VAL A 445 -13.59 -33.58 -37.91
CA VAL A 445 -14.36 -32.69 -37.03
C VAL A 445 -13.44 -32.00 -36.02
N VAL A 446 -13.79 -30.78 -35.61
CA VAL A 446 -13.26 -30.20 -34.36
C VAL A 446 -14.36 -30.22 -33.33
N LEU A 447 -14.19 -31.02 -32.28
CA LEU A 447 -15.18 -31.13 -31.22
C LEU A 447 -14.77 -30.26 -30.03
N LEU A 448 -15.60 -29.26 -29.74
CA LEU A 448 -15.47 -28.41 -28.56
C LEU A 448 -16.30 -28.97 -27.40
N LEU A 449 -15.61 -29.38 -26.33
CA LEU A 449 -16.19 -29.84 -25.06
C LEU A 449 -16.10 -28.69 -24.04
N ASP A 450 -17.23 -28.12 -23.63
CA ASP A 450 -17.24 -26.97 -22.73
C ASP A 450 -17.65 -27.34 -21.30
N ASN A 451 -16.97 -26.74 -20.32
CA ASN A 451 -17.23 -26.85 -18.87
C ASN A 451 -17.00 -28.27 -18.31
N CYS A 452 -15.88 -28.90 -18.66
CA CYS A 452 -15.56 -30.30 -18.33
C CYS A 452 -15.24 -30.55 -16.85
N GLU A 453 -14.97 -29.52 -16.04
CA GLU A 453 -14.36 -29.68 -14.70
C GLU A 453 -15.16 -30.53 -13.70
N HIS A 454 -16.48 -30.63 -13.86
CA HIS A 454 -17.38 -31.36 -12.95
C HIS A 454 -17.57 -32.84 -13.34
N VAL A 455 -17.20 -33.21 -14.58
CA VAL A 455 -17.30 -34.56 -15.15
C VAL A 455 -15.99 -35.00 -15.80
N ALA A 456 -14.86 -34.44 -15.34
CA ALA A 456 -13.56 -34.58 -16.00
C ALA A 456 -13.15 -36.04 -16.22
N GLY A 457 -13.44 -36.94 -15.25
CA GLY A 457 -13.17 -38.38 -15.39
C GLY A 457 -13.95 -39.03 -16.53
N ALA A 458 -15.27 -38.80 -16.62
CA ALA A 458 -16.09 -39.35 -17.70
C ALA A 458 -15.75 -38.73 -19.07
N VAL A 459 -15.32 -37.46 -19.08
CA VAL A 459 -14.80 -36.80 -20.29
C VAL A 459 -13.49 -37.43 -20.73
N ALA A 460 -12.57 -37.71 -19.80
CA ALA A 460 -11.30 -38.38 -20.10
C ALA A 460 -11.53 -39.75 -20.75
N GLU A 461 -12.44 -40.57 -20.22
CA GLU A 461 -12.83 -41.86 -20.81
C GLU A 461 -13.41 -41.71 -22.23
N CYS A 462 -14.25 -40.70 -22.47
CA CYS A 462 -14.77 -40.42 -23.82
C CYS A 462 -13.67 -39.98 -24.79
N VAL A 463 -12.71 -39.18 -24.32
CA VAL A 463 -11.57 -38.70 -25.11
C VAL A 463 -10.67 -39.88 -25.48
N ASP A 464 -10.37 -40.78 -24.55
CA ASP A 464 -9.59 -41.99 -24.82
C ASP A 464 -10.23 -42.86 -25.91
N LEU A 465 -11.56 -43.01 -25.88
CA LEU A 465 -12.30 -43.74 -26.91
C LEU A 465 -12.34 -43.00 -28.26
N LEU A 466 -12.45 -41.67 -28.25
CA LEU A 466 -12.43 -40.85 -29.47
C LEU A 466 -11.06 -40.82 -30.15
N LEU A 467 -9.98 -40.97 -29.37
CA LEU A 467 -8.60 -40.96 -29.82
C LEU A 467 -7.98 -42.36 -29.93
N SER A 468 -8.77 -43.42 -29.78
CA SER A 468 -8.27 -44.80 -29.80
C SER A 468 -7.71 -45.22 -31.16
N GLU A 469 -8.21 -44.61 -32.24
CA GLU A 469 -7.77 -44.82 -33.62
C GLU A 469 -7.18 -43.51 -34.18
N PRO A 470 -6.05 -43.56 -34.91
CA PRO A 470 -5.47 -42.37 -35.51
C PRO A 470 -6.39 -41.78 -36.58
N GLY A 471 -6.79 -40.51 -36.41
CA GLY A 471 -7.77 -39.86 -37.27
C GLY A 471 -7.64 -38.33 -37.36
N PRO A 472 -8.43 -37.70 -38.24
CA PRO A 472 -8.42 -36.25 -38.45
C PRO A 472 -9.18 -35.46 -37.36
N LEU A 473 -9.81 -36.12 -36.38
CA LEU A 473 -10.50 -35.47 -35.27
C LEU A 473 -9.54 -34.58 -34.46
N ARG A 474 -10.03 -33.42 -34.05
CA ARG A 474 -9.35 -32.54 -33.08
C ARG A 474 -10.29 -32.19 -31.94
N LEU A 475 -9.79 -32.23 -30.72
CA LEU A 475 -10.55 -31.96 -29.50
C LEU A 475 -10.07 -30.65 -28.88
N LEU A 476 -11.03 -29.78 -28.57
CA LEU A 476 -10.79 -28.58 -27.78
C LEU A 476 -11.66 -28.67 -26.52
N ALA A 477 -11.06 -28.68 -25.35
CA ALA A 477 -11.80 -28.72 -24.09
C ALA A 477 -11.65 -27.40 -23.32
N THR A 478 -12.67 -27.01 -22.56
CA THR A 478 -12.55 -25.96 -21.54
C THR A 478 -12.75 -26.57 -20.16
N SER A 479 -11.83 -26.28 -19.25
CA SER A 479 -11.85 -26.80 -17.88
C SER A 479 -11.15 -25.85 -16.92
N ARG A 480 -11.30 -26.06 -15.61
CA ARG A 480 -10.53 -25.36 -14.56
C ARG A 480 -9.24 -26.07 -14.19
N THR A 481 -9.15 -27.35 -14.51
CA THR A 481 -7.98 -28.20 -14.30
C THR A 481 -7.73 -29.02 -15.57
N PRO A 482 -6.50 -29.51 -15.78
CA PRO A 482 -6.24 -30.49 -16.84
C PRO A 482 -7.17 -31.71 -16.72
N LEU A 483 -7.48 -32.36 -17.84
CA LEU A 483 -8.29 -33.58 -17.90
C LEU A 483 -7.47 -34.81 -17.49
N GLY A 484 -6.14 -34.76 -17.63
CA GLY A 484 -5.24 -35.84 -17.23
C GLY A 484 -5.13 -36.97 -18.27
N VAL A 485 -5.34 -36.66 -19.55
CA VAL A 485 -5.33 -37.64 -20.65
C VAL A 485 -3.97 -37.66 -21.36
N ALA A 486 -3.54 -38.82 -21.85
CA ALA A 486 -2.31 -38.93 -22.64
C ALA A 486 -2.41 -38.12 -23.94
N GLY A 487 -1.40 -37.29 -24.22
CA GLY A 487 -1.40 -36.40 -25.40
C GLY A 487 -2.17 -35.09 -25.22
N GLU A 488 -2.68 -34.81 -24.01
CA GLU A 488 -3.28 -33.52 -23.65
C GLU A 488 -2.26 -32.38 -23.69
N HIS A 489 -2.54 -31.35 -24.49
CA HIS A 489 -1.84 -30.07 -24.42
C HIS A 489 -2.65 -29.04 -23.63
N VAL A 490 -2.11 -28.59 -22.50
CA VAL A 490 -2.76 -27.61 -21.64
C VAL A 490 -2.34 -26.20 -22.06
N LEU A 491 -3.32 -25.37 -22.45
CA LEU A 491 -3.12 -23.94 -22.66
C LEU A 491 -3.71 -23.17 -21.47
N LEU A 492 -2.83 -22.54 -20.68
CA LEU A 492 -3.23 -21.69 -19.56
C LEU A 492 -3.81 -20.37 -20.09
N VAL A 493 -5.00 -20.02 -19.60
CA VAL A 493 -5.73 -18.81 -19.94
C VAL A 493 -5.72 -17.90 -18.72
N GLU A 494 -4.82 -16.93 -18.73
CA GLU A 494 -4.67 -15.94 -17.66
C GLU A 494 -5.72 -14.81 -17.77
N PRO A 495 -6.01 -14.06 -16.69
CA PRO A 495 -6.78 -12.81 -16.79
C PRO A 495 -6.19 -11.84 -17.82
N LEU A 496 -7.00 -10.90 -18.33
CA LEU A 496 -6.50 -9.91 -19.28
C LEU A 496 -5.50 -8.98 -18.61
N ASP A 497 -4.53 -8.50 -19.36
CA ASP A 497 -3.66 -7.42 -18.91
C ASP A 497 -4.51 -6.22 -18.46
N ALA A 498 -4.23 -5.76 -17.24
CA ALA A 498 -4.88 -4.65 -16.57
C ALA A 498 -3.93 -3.47 -16.33
N VAL A 499 -2.67 -3.57 -16.77
CA VAL A 499 -1.64 -2.56 -16.49
C VAL A 499 -1.73 -1.41 -17.47
N GLY A 500 -2.09 -0.24 -16.95
CA GLY A 500 -2.13 1.00 -17.71
C GLY A 500 -3.43 1.22 -18.51
N PRO A 501 -3.59 2.44 -19.07
CA PRO A 501 -4.86 2.91 -19.63
C PRO A 501 -5.20 2.32 -21.01
N ALA A 502 -4.26 1.62 -21.65
CA ALA A 502 -4.44 0.97 -22.96
C ALA A 502 -4.48 -0.58 -22.86
N SER A 503 -4.51 -1.10 -21.63
CA SER A 503 -4.50 -2.53 -21.34
C SER A 503 -5.69 -3.28 -21.97
N ALA A 504 -5.53 -4.59 -22.19
CA ALA A 504 -6.57 -5.41 -22.81
C ALA A 504 -7.89 -5.38 -22.01
N ALA A 505 -7.80 -5.39 -20.68
CA ALA A 505 -8.96 -5.24 -19.79
C ALA A 505 -9.60 -3.86 -19.93
N ALA A 506 -8.81 -2.78 -20.05
CA ALA A 506 -9.35 -1.42 -20.25
C ALA A 506 -10.07 -1.30 -21.60
N ARG A 507 -9.55 -1.93 -22.66
CA ARG A 507 -10.24 -1.99 -23.96
C ARG A 507 -11.56 -2.75 -23.86
N LEU A 508 -11.58 -3.89 -23.19
CA LEU A 508 -12.80 -4.66 -22.96
C LEU A 508 -13.83 -3.84 -22.18
N PHE A 509 -13.41 -3.15 -21.11
CA PHE A 509 -14.29 -2.28 -20.32
C PHE A 509 -14.94 -1.21 -21.21
N ARG A 510 -14.14 -0.50 -22.00
CA ARG A 510 -14.64 0.59 -22.86
C ARG A 510 -15.59 0.09 -23.94
N ASP A 511 -15.29 -1.04 -24.58
CA ASP A 511 -16.18 -1.66 -25.56
C ASP A 511 -17.54 -2.01 -24.94
N ARG A 512 -17.53 -2.65 -23.77
CA ARG A 512 -18.74 -3.11 -23.07
C ARG A 512 -19.54 -1.95 -22.47
N ALA A 513 -18.85 -0.93 -21.96
CA ALA A 513 -19.48 0.27 -21.44
C ALA A 513 -20.13 1.09 -22.55
N ARG A 514 -19.52 1.15 -23.74
CA ARG A 514 -20.15 1.77 -24.93
C ARG A 514 -21.44 1.06 -25.32
N ALA A 515 -21.42 -0.28 -25.30
CA ALA A 515 -22.61 -1.09 -25.59
C ALA A 515 -23.72 -0.91 -24.54
N ALA A 516 -23.36 -0.78 -23.26
CA ALA A 516 -24.31 -0.62 -22.16
C ALA A 516 -24.91 0.80 -22.05
N ALA A 517 -24.09 1.84 -22.21
CA ALA A 517 -24.50 3.23 -22.06
C ALA A 517 -25.13 3.84 -23.33
N GLY A 518 -25.06 3.15 -24.48
CA GLY A 518 -25.58 3.65 -25.77
C GLY A 518 -24.83 4.86 -26.35
N ARG A 519 -23.70 5.25 -25.75
CA ARG A 519 -22.84 6.37 -26.17
C ARG A 519 -21.38 6.01 -25.98
N ALA A 520 -20.51 6.62 -26.78
CA ALA A 520 -19.08 6.52 -26.54
C ALA A 520 -18.75 7.19 -25.19
N LEU A 521 -17.91 6.56 -24.39
CA LEU A 521 -17.29 7.21 -23.25
C LEU A 521 -16.46 8.39 -23.77
N PRO A 522 -16.51 9.56 -23.12
CA PRO A 522 -15.63 10.66 -23.49
C PRO A 522 -14.17 10.16 -23.45
N PRO A 523 -13.32 10.58 -24.39
CA PRO A 523 -11.90 10.29 -24.30
C PRO A 523 -11.41 10.78 -22.93
N THR A 524 -10.68 9.94 -22.22
CA THR A 524 -9.95 10.37 -21.03
C THR A 524 -9.13 11.59 -21.43
N PRO A 525 -9.26 12.74 -20.74
CA PRO A 525 -8.32 13.83 -20.93
C PRO A 525 -6.91 13.25 -20.86
N GLU A 526 -6.00 13.68 -21.75
CA GLU A 526 -4.57 13.45 -21.54
C GLU A 526 -4.29 13.82 -20.09
N ALA A 527 -3.86 12.83 -19.31
CA ALA A 527 -3.86 12.92 -17.86
C ALA A 527 -3.26 14.25 -17.43
N ALA A 528 -4.05 15.06 -16.70
CA ALA A 528 -3.45 16.00 -15.78
C ALA A 528 -2.48 15.17 -14.92
N VAL A 529 -1.19 15.44 -15.05
CA VAL A 529 -0.11 14.64 -14.46
C VAL A 529 -0.42 14.40 -12.98
N GLY A 530 -0.74 13.15 -12.62
CA GLY A 530 -0.93 12.71 -11.23
C GLY A 530 -2.24 11.99 -10.86
N ALA A 531 -3.31 12.05 -11.66
CA ALA A 531 -4.56 11.33 -11.33
C ALA A 531 -4.66 9.96 -12.06
N PRO A 532 -4.87 8.83 -11.36
CA PRO A 532 -5.03 7.53 -12.01
C PRO A 532 -6.36 7.44 -12.79
N ASP A 533 -6.29 6.98 -14.05
CA ASP A 533 -7.45 6.74 -14.92
C ASP A 533 -8.49 5.86 -14.19
N PRO A 534 -9.75 6.31 -14.03
CA PRO A 534 -10.82 5.52 -13.41
C PRO A 534 -11.01 4.14 -14.06
N VAL A 535 -10.79 4.02 -15.38
CA VAL A 535 -10.83 2.71 -16.06
C VAL A 535 -9.68 1.83 -15.59
N ALA A 536 -8.47 2.38 -15.48
CA ALA A 536 -7.30 1.66 -14.96
C ALA A 536 -7.53 1.19 -13.51
N ARG A 537 -8.13 2.04 -12.66
CA ARG A 537 -8.54 1.67 -11.29
C ARG A 537 -9.51 0.49 -11.30
N ILE A 538 -10.58 0.57 -12.11
CA ILE A 538 -11.58 -0.50 -12.22
C ILE A 538 -10.93 -1.82 -12.65
N VAL A 539 -10.16 -1.83 -13.74
CA VAL A 539 -9.62 -3.09 -14.28
C VAL A 539 -8.55 -3.70 -13.38
N ALA A 540 -7.75 -2.86 -12.70
CA ALA A 540 -6.81 -3.32 -11.69
C ALA A 540 -7.54 -3.93 -10.49
N ARG A 541 -8.62 -3.28 -10.02
CA ARG A 541 -9.42 -3.78 -8.89
C ARG A 541 -10.13 -5.10 -9.19
N LEU A 542 -10.45 -5.35 -10.46
CA LEU A 542 -11.10 -6.56 -10.96
C LEU A 542 -10.11 -7.65 -11.41
N ASP A 543 -8.82 -7.49 -11.11
CA ASP A 543 -7.75 -8.42 -11.46
C ASP A 543 -7.71 -8.77 -12.98
N GLY A 544 -8.20 -7.88 -13.85
CA GLY A 544 -8.29 -8.14 -15.30
C GLY A 544 -9.27 -9.25 -15.72
N LEU A 545 -10.14 -9.72 -14.82
CA LEU A 545 -11.05 -10.84 -15.08
C LEU A 545 -12.18 -10.41 -16.05
N PRO A 546 -12.27 -10.93 -17.29
CA PRO A 546 -13.20 -10.45 -18.32
C PRO A 546 -14.66 -10.39 -17.90
N LEU A 547 -15.16 -11.43 -17.21
CA LEU A 547 -16.53 -11.44 -16.72
C LEU A 547 -16.79 -10.31 -15.71
N ALA A 548 -15.85 -10.06 -14.80
CA ALA A 548 -15.98 -9.00 -13.80
C ALA A 548 -15.90 -7.62 -14.48
N VAL A 549 -15.02 -7.46 -15.46
CA VAL A 549 -14.93 -6.24 -16.29
C VAL A 549 -16.23 -5.98 -17.05
N GLU A 550 -16.84 -7.00 -17.65
CA GLU A 550 -18.14 -6.90 -18.31
C GLU A 550 -19.26 -6.50 -17.33
N MET A 551 -19.22 -7.03 -16.10
CA MET A 551 -20.18 -6.69 -15.05
C MET A 551 -20.05 -5.23 -14.60
N ALA A 552 -18.84 -4.75 -14.38
CA ALA A 552 -18.59 -3.35 -14.04
C ALA A 552 -18.97 -2.41 -15.20
N ALA A 553 -18.62 -2.79 -16.43
CA ALA A 553 -18.98 -2.03 -17.62
C ALA A 553 -20.50 -1.94 -17.84
N ALA A 554 -21.28 -2.96 -17.47
CA ALA A 554 -22.74 -2.90 -17.56
C ALA A 554 -23.37 -1.85 -16.62
N ARG A 555 -22.68 -1.49 -15.53
CA ARG A 555 -23.16 -0.47 -14.57
C ARG A 555 -23.08 0.96 -15.13
N THR A 556 -22.32 1.18 -16.21
CA THR A 556 -22.21 2.51 -16.84
C THR A 556 -23.49 2.97 -17.53
N ALA A 557 -24.48 2.07 -17.68
CA ALA A 557 -25.83 2.43 -18.08
C ALA A 557 -26.52 3.38 -17.06
N THR A 558 -26.13 3.32 -15.79
CA THR A 558 -26.75 4.08 -14.69
C THR A 558 -25.78 4.86 -13.82
N LEU A 559 -24.47 4.60 -13.92
CA LEU A 559 -23.41 5.21 -13.11
C LEU A 559 -22.31 5.81 -14.00
N SER A 560 -21.60 6.83 -13.54
CA SER A 560 -20.39 7.27 -14.22
C SER A 560 -19.23 6.27 -14.01
N VAL A 561 -18.19 6.32 -14.85
CA VAL A 561 -17.02 5.44 -14.66
C VAL A 561 -16.32 5.72 -13.33
N ALA A 562 -16.29 6.99 -12.88
CA ALA A 562 -15.76 7.34 -11.57
C ALA A 562 -16.59 6.69 -10.45
N ASP A 563 -17.92 6.80 -10.51
CA ASP A 563 -18.81 6.17 -9.52
C ASP A 563 -18.68 4.64 -9.51
N VAL A 564 -18.42 4.02 -10.67
CA VAL A 564 -18.16 2.57 -10.74
C VAL A 564 -16.82 2.22 -10.08
N ALA A 565 -15.78 3.04 -10.26
CA ALA A 565 -14.49 2.86 -9.58
C ALA A 565 -14.66 2.99 -8.06
N ASP A 566 -15.33 4.04 -7.60
CA ASP A 566 -15.54 4.32 -6.18
C ASP A 566 -16.44 3.24 -5.52
N LEU A 567 -17.45 2.75 -6.25
CA LEU A 567 -18.28 1.62 -5.81
C LEU A 567 -17.46 0.33 -5.63
N LEU A 568 -16.50 0.06 -6.52
CA LEU A 568 -15.64 -1.12 -6.43
C LEU A 568 -14.60 -1.00 -5.32
N ASP A 569 -14.17 0.22 -5.00
CA ASP A 569 -13.32 0.49 -3.85
C ASP A 569 -14.09 0.27 -2.54
N ALA A 570 -15.39 0.61 -2.52
CA ALA A 570 -16.26 0.42 -1.37
C ALA A 570 -16.77 -1.04 -1.17
N ARG A 571 -17.34 -1.68 -2.20
CA ARG A 571 -18.03 -3.00 -2.11
C ARG A 571 -17.99 -3.80 -3.42
N LEU A 572 -16.98 -4.67 -3.57
CA LEU A 572 -16.76 -5.54 -4.74
C LEU A 572 -17.88 -6.59 -4.97
N ASP A 573 -18.55 -6.99 -3.90
CA ASP A 573 -19.66 -7.93 -3.81
C ASP A 573 -21.00 -7.36 -4.31
N SER A 574 -21.07 -6.06 -4.58
CA SER A 574 -22.24 -5.40 -5.18
C SER A 574 -22.42 -5.67 -6.69
N LEU A 575 -21.45 -6.30 -7.34
CA LEU A 575 -21.53 -6.71 -8.74
C LEU A 575 -22.44 -7.93 -8.91
N VAL A 576 -23.70 -7.69 -9.26
CA VAL A 576 -24.67 -8.72 -9.66
C VAL A 576 -25.09 -8.50 -11.11
N LEU A 577 -25.09 -9.57 -11.92
CA LEU A 577 -25.62 -9.51 -13.29
C LEU A 577 -27.15 -9.41 -13.28
N PRO A 578 -27.77 -8.45 -14.00
CA PRO A 578 -29.19 -8.51 -14.36
C PRO A 578 -29.39 -9.32 -15.66
N ARG A 579 -28.76 -10.51 -15.78
CA ARG A 579 -28.99 -11.41 -16.93
C ARG A 579 -29.88 -12.57 -16.48
N ARG A 580 -31.09 -12.64 -17.03
CA ARG A 580 -32.08 -13.71 -16.78
C ARG A 580 -31.66 -15.08 -17.33
N ASP A 581 -30.71 -15.11 -18.27
CA ASP A 581 -30.41 -16.31 -19.08
C ASP A 581 -29.07 -17.00 -18.76
N ALA A 582 -28.33 -16.55 -17.73
CA ALA A 582 -27.09 -17.20 -17.29
C ALA A 582 -27.38 -18.23 -16.17
N PRO A 583 -26.77 -19.44 -16.19
CA PRO A 583 -26.99 -20.43 -15.13
C PRO A 583 -26.61 -19.86 -13.77
N ALA A 584 -27.36 -20.25 -12.73
CA ALA A 584 -27.37 -19.62 -11.41
C ALA A 584 -25.98 -19.36 -10.79
N ARG A 585 -25.02 -20.24 -11.13
CA ARG A 585 -23.60 -20.26 -10.75
C ARG A 585 -22.71 -19.13 -11.29
N HIS A 586 -23.13 -18.42 -12.34
CA HIS A 586 -22.35 -17.35 -12.97
C HIS A 586 -22.90 -15.94 -12.67
N ARG A 587 -23.84 -15.81 -11.72
CA ARG A 587 -24.59 -14.56 -11.47
C ARG A 587 -23.87 -13.55 -10.58
N SER A 588 -22.90 -13.99 -9.77
CA SER A 588 -22.07 -13.13 -8.92
C SER A 588 -20.67 -13.72 -8.73
N LEU A 589 -19.71 -12.84 -8.43
CA LEU A 589 -18.33 -13.24 -8.13
C LEU A 589 -18.26 -14.11 -6.86
N ALA A 590 -19.19 -13.91 -5.92
CA ALA A 590 -19.36 -14.74 -4.73
C ALA A 590 -19.80 -16.19 -5.05
N ALA A 591 -20.69 -16.40 -6.04
CA ALA A 591 -21.13 -17.73 -6.43
C ALA A 591 -19.99 -18.56 -7.06
N LEU A 592 -19.08 -17.89 -7.77
CA LEU A 592 -17.88 -18.48 -8.38
C LEU A 592 -16.89 -18.98 -7.34
N VAL A 593 -16.63 -18.18 -6.30
CA VAL A 593 -15.73 -18.55 -5.19
C VAL A 593 -16.38 -19.60 -4.29
N ALA A 594 -17.69 -19.49 -3.99
CA ALA A 594 -18.42 -20.46 -3.19
C ALA A 594 -18.36 -21.87 -3.78
N TRP A 595 -18.52 -22.00 -5.10
CA TRP A 595 -18.41 -23.29 -5.77
C TRP A 595 -16.97 -23.83 -5.78
N SER A 596 -15.97 -22.97 -6.00
CA SER A 596 -14.56 -23.39 -5.88
C SER A 596 -14.21 -23.89 -4.48
N ARG A 597 -14.86 -23.40 -3.41
CA ARG A 597 -14.66 -23.85 -2.02
C ARG A 597 -15.16 -25.28 -1.78
N GLU A 598 -16.24 -25.68 -2.43
CA GLU A 598 -16.84 -27.01 -2.26
C GLU A 598 -15.88 -28.13 -2.69
N LEU A 599 -15.03 -27.87 -3.69
CA LEU A 599 -14.07 -28.82 -4.25
C LEU A 599 -12.74 -28.91 -3.48
N LEU A 600 -12.52 -28.08 -2.46
CA LEU A 600 -11.26 -28.03 -1.70
C LEU A 600 -11.19 -29.05 -0.56
N THR A 601 -9.97 -29.52 -0.26
CA THR A 601 -9.66 -30.28 0.96
C THR A 601 -9.89 -29.43 2.22
N ARG A 602 -10.02 -30.07 3.39
CA ARG A 602 -10.18 -29.36 4.67
C ARG A 602 -9.05 -28.36 4.93
N ASP A 603 -7.81 -28.75 4.67
CA ASP A 603 -6.64 -27.89 4.85
C ASP A 603 -6.64 -26.73 3.85
N ALA A 604 -7.02 -26.98 2.59
CA ALA A 604 -7.16 -25.93 1.58
C ALA A 604 -8.28 -24.94 1.91
N ARG A 605 -9.40 -25.37 2.47
CA ARG A 605 -10.46 -24.46 2.93
C ARG A 605 -9.98 -23.57 4.07
N ARG A 606 -9.30 -24.14 5.08
CA ARG A 606 -8.69 -23.37 6.19
C ARG A 606 -7.66 -22.37 5.68
N ALA A 607 -6.79 -22.81 4.76
CA ALA A 607 -5.78 -21.95 4.18
C ALA A 607 -6.42 -20.80 3.39
N LEU A 608 -7.47 -21.07 2.63
CA LEU A 608 -8.22 -20.05 1.90
C LEU A 608 -8.85 -19.03 2.86
N GLU A 609 -9.47 -19.48 3.95
CA GLU A 609 -10.11 -18.62 4.95
C GLU A 609 -9.11 -17.77 5.74
N GLY A 610 -7.89 -18.27 5.97
CA GLY A 610 -6.85 -17.54 6.68
C GLY A 610 -5.94 -16.68 5.79
N TRP A 611 -5.83 -16.96 4.49
CA TRP A 611 -4.94 -16.24 3.56
C TRP A 611 -5.13 -14.71 3.52
N PRO A 612 -6.34 -14.16 3.75
CA PRO A 612 -6.53 -12.72 3.89
C PRO A 612 -5.65 -12.04 4.96
N VAL A 613 -5.02 -12.81 5.86
CA VAL A 613 -4.07 -12.27 6.84
C VAL A 613 -2.79 -11.69 6.20
N PHE A 614 -2.37 -12.21 5.05
CA PHE A 614 -1.19 -11.72 4.35
C PHE A 614 -1.52 -10.45 3.57
N ALA A 615 -0.70 -9.41 3.70
CA ALA A 615 -0.82 -8.17 2.95
C ALA A 615 -0.36 -8.33 1.50
N THR A 616 0.63 -9.20 1.27
CA THR A 616 1.30 -9.36 -0.04
C THR A 616 1.42 -10.83 -0.47
N ALA A 617 2.17 -11.07 -1.55
CA ALA A 617 2.50 -12.42 -1.99
C ALA A 617 3.37 -13.11 -0.91
N CYS A 618 2.90 -14.24 -0.40
CA CYS A 618 3.55 -14.95 0.69
C CYS A 618 4.29 -16.18 0.17
N ALA A 619 5.47 -16.45 0.74
CA ALA A 619 6.17 -17.72 0.52
C ALA A 619 5.36 -18.88 1.14
N PRO A 620 5.33 -20.07 0.50
CA PRO A 620 4.52 -21.19 0.96
C PRO A 620 4.90 -21.68 2.36
N ASP A 621 6.19 -21.65 2.74
CA ASP A 621 6.64 -22.07 4.07
C ASP A 621 6.19 -21.12 5.18
N LEU A 622 6.17 -19.81 4.91
CA LEU A 622 5.66 -18.83 5.85
C LEU A 622 4.14 -18.97 5.99
N ALA A 623 3.44 -19.16 4.86
CA ALA A 623 2.00 -19.39 4.85
C ALA A 623 1.62 -20.64 5.65
N ALA A 624 2.36 -21.74 5.47
CA ALA A 624 2.17 -22.99 6.21
C ALA A 624 2.23 -22.78 7.73
N ARG A 625 3.23 -22.06 8.22
CA ARG A 625 3.43 -21.78 9.66
C ARG A 625 2.32 -20.90 10.24
N VAL A 626 1.89 -19.88 9.51
CA VAL A 626 0.86 -18.92 9.97
C VAL A 626 -0.54 -19.53 9.91
N LEU A 627 -0.85 -20.24 8.83
CA LEU A 627 -2.16 -20.83 8.60
C LEU A 627 -2.32 -22.19 9.29
N ASP A 628 -1.23 -22.78 9.79
CA ASP A 628 -1.19 -24.10 10.41
C ASP A 628 -1.70 -25.20 9.47
N VAL A 629 -1.10 -25.23 8.26
CA VAL A 629 -1.44 -26.13 7.16
C VAL A 629 -0.16 -26.58 6.41
N PRO A 630 -0.18 -27.67 5.64
CA PRO A 630 0.95 -28.06 4.79
C PRO A 630 1.29 -27.01 3.71
N ALA A 631 2.58 -26.81 3.40
CA ALA A 631 3.03 -25.85 2.38
C ALA A 631 2.43 -26.09 0.98
N ARG A 632 2.23 -27.37 0.60
CA ARG A 632 1.58 -27.79 -0.65
C ARG A 632 0.15 -27.26 -0.82
N THR A 633 -0.49 -26.80 0.26
CA THR A 633 -1.84 -26.25 0.19
C THR A 633 -1.90 -24.94 -0.61
N ALA A 634 -0.81 -24.17 -0.66
CA ALA A 634 -0.72 -22.99 -1.51
C ALA A 634 -0.81 -23.36 -3.01
N GLU A 635 -0.13 -24.45 -3.42
CA GLU A 635 -0.21 -24.99 -4.78
C GLU A 635 -1.62 -25.47 -5.11
N GLN A 636 -2.31 -26.15 -4.17
CA GLN A 636 -3.69 -26.59 -4.35
C GLN A 636 -4.64 -25.41 -4.59
N LEU A 637 -4.47 -24.32 -3.84
CA LEU A 637 -5.28 -23.11 -4.02
C LEU A 637 -4.93 -22.37 -5.32
N ALA A 638 -3.68 -22.40 -5.75
CA ALA A 638 -3.27 -21.86 -7.04
C ALA A 638 -3.83 -22.67 -8.21
N ALA A 639 -3.82 -24.02 -8.12
CA ALA A 639 -4.45 -24.90 -9.09
C ALA A 639 -5.96 -24.68 -9.19
N ALA A 640 -6.61 -24.32 -8.07
CA ALA A 640 -8.02 -23.91 -8.04
C ALA A 640 -8.26 -22.47 -8.51
N SER A 641 -7.21 -21.75 -8.96
CA SER A 641 -7.23 -20.34 -9.35
C SER A 641 -7.74 -19.38 -8.26
N LEU A 642 -7.55 -19.74 -6.99
CA LEU A 642 -7.89 -18.91 -5.82
C LEU A 642 -6.68 -18.08 -5.36
N LEU A 643 -5.48 -18.54 -5.69
CA LEU A 643 -4.21 -17.81 -5.55
C LEU A 643 -3.55 -17.68 -6.93
N VAL A 644 -2.73 -16.65 -7.08
CA VAL A 644 -1.85 -16.45 -8.24
C VAL A 644 -0.42 -16.64 -7.80
N ARG A 645 0.36 -17.33 -8.64
CA ARG A 645 1.80 -17.49 -8.45
C ARG A 645 2.49 -16.17 -8.83
N ASP A 646 3.35 -15.69 -7.94
CA ASP A 646 4.20 -14.53 -8.15
C ASP A 646 5.66 -14.98 -8.14
N ASP A 647 6.32 -14.85 -9.30
CA ASP A 647 7.70 -15.29 -9.53
C ASP A 647 8.69 -14.10 -9.59
N ALA A 648 8.28 -12.88 -9.20
CA ALA A 648 9.02 -11.63 -9.43
C ALA A 648 10.46 -11.56 -8.86
N ARG A 649 10.90 -12.55 -8.08
CA ARG A 649 12.24 -12.58 -7.44
C ARG A 649 12.91 -13.96 -7.47
N GLY A 650 12.59 -14.79 -8.46
CA GLY A 650 13.21 -16.12 -8.64
C GLY A 650 12.86 -17.15 -7.55
N ARG A 651 11.90 -16.84 -6.67
CA ARG A 651 11.34 -17.75 -5.67
C ARG A 651 9.82 -17.72 -5.77
N THR A 652 9.20 -18.90 -5.70
CA THR A 652 7.75 -19.06 -5.82
C THR A 652 7.03 -18.47 -4.61
N ARG A 653 6.09 -17.57 -4.89
CA ARG A 653 5.19 -16.98 -3.90
C ARG A 653 3.76 -17.04 -4.39
N TYR A 654 2.83 -16.89 -3.45
CA TYR A 654 1.41 -16.94 -3.75
C TYR A 654 0.69 -15.73 -3.18
N ARG A 655 -0.10 -15.08 -4.03
CA ARG A 655 -0.94 -13.95 -3.66
C ARG A 655 -2.40 -14.31 -3.89
N MET A 656 -3.25 -13.94 -2.95
CA MET A 656 -4.69 -14.04 -3.13
C MET A 656 -5.18 -12.91 -4.03
N LEU A 657 -6.04 -13.26 -4.99
CA LEU A 657 -6.74 -12.29 -5.84
C LEU A 657 -7.62 -11.39 -4.98
N GLN A 658 -7.69 -10.09 -5.30
CA GLN A 658 -8.48 -9.13 -4.52
C GLN A 658 -9.97 -9.50 -4.55
N THR A 659 -10.42 -9.99 -5.69
CA THR A 659 -11.76 -10.54 -5.91
C THR A 659 -12.08 -11.73 -4.98
N VAL A 660 -11.14 -12.65 -4.77
CA VAL A 660 -11.31 -13.79 -3.85
C VAL A 660 -11.30 -13.30 -2.40
N ARG A 661 -10.37 -12.41 -2.05
CA ARG A 661 -10.25 -11.82 -0.71
C ARG A 661 -11.54 -11.14 -0.26
N ALA A 662 -12.19 -10.38 -1.15
CA ALA A 662 -13.45 -9.72 -0.86
C ALA A 662 -14.58 -10.70 -0.51
N VAL A 663 -14.61 -11.89 -1.14
CA VAL A 663 -15.63 -12.91 -0.86
C VAL A 663 -15.34 -13.68 0.43
N ILE A 664 -14.08 -13.96 0.72
CA ILE A 664 -13.69 -14.69 1.94
C ILE A 664 -13.87 -13.83 3.18
N GLY A 665 -13.58 -12.53 3.06
CA GLY A 665 -13.66 -11.59 4.18
C GLY A 665 -12.44 -11.63 5.10
N PRO A 666 -12.52 -11.00 6.28
CA PRO A 666 -11.40 -10.91 7.21
C PRO A 666 -11.03 -12.28 7.81
N PRO A 667 -9.73 -12.55 8.07
CA PRO A 667 -9.31 -13.78 8.73
C PRO A 667 -9.74 -13.77 10.21
N ALA A 668 -9.94 -14.97 10.77
CA ALA A 668 -10.23 -15.14 12.19
C ALA A 668 -9.09 -14.65 13.10
N ASP A 669 -9.41 -14.17 14.30
CA ASP A 669 -8.43 -13.60 15.23
C ASP A 669 -7.32 -14.58 15.61
N GLY A 670 -7.63 -15.87 15.73
CA GLY A 670 -6.60 -16.89 15.98
C GLY A 670 -5.53 -16.97 14.89
N VAL A 671 -5.89 -16.69 13.63
CA VAL A 671 -4.92 -16.62 12.51
C VAL A 671 -4.11 -15.33 12.58
N ARG A 672 -4.74 -14.20 12.92
CA ARG A 672 -4.03 -12.91 13.11
C ARG A 672 -3.02 -12.98 14.25
N ALA A 673 -3.40 -13.61 15.37
CA ALA A 673 -2.51 -13.87 16.49
C ALA A 673 -1.31 -14.72 16.08
N ARG A 674 -1.53 -15.82 15.36
CA ARG A 674 -0.44 -16.67 14.86
C ARG A 674 0.43 -15.95 13.85
N HIS A 675 -0.16 -15.13 12.97
CA HIS A 675 0.57 -14.29 12.02
C HIS A 675 1.54 -13.35 12.72
N ALA A 676 1.05 -12.61 13.73
CA ALA A 676 1.88 -11.69 14.49
C ALA A 676 3.00 -12.41 15.26
N ALA A 677 2.70 -13.55 15.89
CA ALA A 677 3.69 -14.35 16.60
C ALA A 677 4.78 -14.92 15.66
N VAL A 678 4.36 -15.51 14.53
CA VAL A 678 5.30 -16.08 13.53
C VAL A 678 6.17 -14.99 12.91
N LEU A 679 5.60 -13.81 12.62
CA LEU A 679 6.39 -12.69 12.11
C LEU A 679 7.35 -12.14 13.14
N LEU A 680 7.00 -12.10 14.43
CA LEU A 680 7.95 -11.74 15.48
C LEU A 680 9.16 -12.70 15.49
N ASP A 681 8.95 -14.01 15.36
CA ASP A 681 10.04 -14.98 15.28
C ASP A 681 10.93 -14.72 14.05
N VAL A 682 10.31 -14.48 12.89
CA VAL A 682 11.03 -14.17 11.65
C VAL A 682 11.86 -12.90 11.75
N VAL A 683 11.31 -11.83 12.36
CA VAL A 683 12.03 -10.57 12.56
C VAL A 683 13.18 -10.76 13.55
N ARG A 684 12.98 -11.50 14.64
CA ARG A 684 14.07 -11.78 15.60
C ARG A 684 15.21 -12.56 14.98
N ASP A 685 14.90 -13.51 14.10
CA ASP A 685 15.94 -14.25 13.37
C ASP A 685 16.66 -13.34 12.37
N ALA A 686 15.92 -12.48 11.66
CA ALA A 686 16.51 -11.50 10.75
C ALA A 686 17.38 -10.46 11.47
N ASP A 687 16.90 -9.91 12.59
CA ASP A 687 17.64 -8.97 13.44
C ASP A 687 18.96 -9.59 13.94
N ARG A 688 18.93 -10.85 14.40
CA ARG A 688 20.17 -11.58 14.74
C ARG A 688 21.10 -11.72 13.54
N ALA A 689 20.58 -12.00 12.35
CA ALA A 689 21.36 -12.13 11.13
C ALA A 689 21.96 -10.80 10.63
N LEU A 690 21.40 -9.63 10.99
CA LEU A 690 21.99 -8.31 10.69
C LEU A 690 23.37 -8.11 11.34
N ARG A 691 23.74 -8.92 12.36
CA ARG A 691 25.00 -8.83 13.11
C ARG A 691 26.13 -9.68 12.50
N GLY A 692 25.97 -10.15 11.26
CA GLY A 692 26.94 -11.01 10.61
C GLY A 692 26.79 -11.03 9.08
N PRO A 693 27.38 -12.04 8.40
CA PRO A 693 27.47 -12.05 6.93
C PRO A 693 26.12 -12.23 6.23
N GLY A 694 25.08 -12.68 6.94
CA GLY A 694 23.72 -12.81 6.41
C GLY A 694 22.90 -11.51 6.42
N GLU A 695 23.52 -10.38 6.73
CA GLU A 695 22.87 -9.07 6.73
C GLU A 695 22.17 -8.72 5.41
N PRO A 696 22.77 -8.92 4.20
CA PRO A 696 22.11 -8.56 2.95
C PRO A 696 20.77 -9.29 2.77
N GLU A 697 20.74 -10.61 3.00
CA GLU A 697 19.53 -11.42 2.91
C GLU A 697 18.51 -11.07 3.99
N ALA A 698 18.97 -10.81 5.22
CA ALA A 698 18.12 -10.42 6.33
C ALA A 698 17.42 -9.08 6.07
N ARG A 699 18.17 -8.08 5.57
CA ARG A 699 17.65 -6.74 5.26
C ARG A 699 16.68 -6.76 4.08
N ALA A 700 16.99 -7.52 3.04
CA ALA A 700 16.07 -7.76 1.93
C ALA A 700 14.77 -8.44 2.39
N ARG A 701 14.87 -9.41 3.31
CA ARG A 701 13.72 -10.10 3.89
C ARG A 701 12.85 -9.18 4.76
N LEU A 702 13.43 -8.33 5.61
CA LEU A 702 12.70 -7.37 6.42
C LEU A 702 11.97 -6.33 5.57
N THR A 703 12.64 -5.81 4.54
CA THR A 703 12.05 -4.86 3.59
C THR A 703 10.85 -5.47 2.86
N GLU A 704 10.98 -6.73 2.46
CA GLU A 704 9.91 -7.45 1.79
C GLU A 704 8.70 -7.72 2.70
N LEU A 705 8.95 -8.13 3.95
CA LEU A 705 7.89 -8.46 4.91
C LEU A 705 7.22 -7.22 5.50
N LEU A 706 7.71 -6.01 5.21
CA LEU A 706 7.24 -4.81 5.88
C LEU A 706 5.72 -4.57 5.80
N PRO A 707 5.03 -4.82 4.67
CA PRO A 707 3.57 -4.72 4.62
C PRO A 707 2.87 -5.68 5.59
N ASP A 708 3.33 -6.94 5.64
CA ASP A 708 2.80 -7.96 6.55
C ASP A 708 3.15 -7.64 8.02
N LEU A 709 4.33 -7.08 8.28
CA LEU A 709 4.76 -6.60 9.60
C LEU A 709 3.91 -5.42 10.10
N ARG A 710 3.51 -4.52 9.22
CA ARG A 710 2.60 -3.41 9.56
C ARG A 710 1.23 -3.95 9.99
N VAL A 711 0.69 -4.93 9.26
CA VAL A 711 -0.58 -5.59 9.61
C VAL A 711 -0.47 -6.34 10.94
N ALA A 712 0.62 -7.08 11.15
CA ALA A 712 0.86 -7.79 12.40
C ALA A 712 1.05 -6.84 13.59
N HIS A 713 1.79 -5.75 13.42
CA HIS A 713 2.02 -4.76 14.46
C HIS A 713 0.71 -4.04 14.82
N ALA A 714 -0.07 -3.58 13.85
CA ALA A 714 -1.36 -2.91 14.11
C ALA A 714 -2.36 -3.80 14.86
N TRP A 715 -2.42 -5.10 14.50
CA TRP A 715 -3.22 -6.07 15.23
C TRP A 715 -2.68 -6.29 16.66
N ALA A 716 -1.36 -6.43 16.82
CA ALA A 716 -0.74 -6.61 18.12
C ALA A 716 -0.91 -5.37 19.01
N ALA A 717 -0.76 -4.17 18.49
CA ALA A 717 -0.91 -2.93 19.25
C ALA A 717 -2.30 -2.80 19.91
N THR A 718 -3.32 -3.41 19.31
CA THR A 718 -4.70 -3.40 19.81
C THR A 718 -5.05 -4.62 20.67
N HIS A 719 -4.44 -5.78 20.44
CA HIS A 719 -4.84 -7.06 21.08
C HIS A 719 -3.77 -7.68 21.99
N ASP A 720 -2.48 -7.41 21.74
CA ASP A 720 -1.32 -7.87 22.51
C ASP A 720 -0.20 -6.81 22.46
N PRO A 721 -0.31 -5.73 23.27
CA PRO A 721 0.67 -4.64 23.28
C PRO A 721 2.10 -5.11 23.58
N ASP A 722 2.29 -6.19 24.35
CA ASP A 722 3.62 -6.75 24.63
C ASP A 722 4.25 -7.38 23.39
N LEU A 723 3.47 -8.02 22.52
CA LEU A 723 3.95 -8.47 21.22
C LEU A 723 4.33 -7.28 20.33
N ALA A 724 3.53 -6.22 20.31
CA ALA A 724 3.84 -5.01 19.55
C ALA A 724 5.15 -4.35 20.02
N VAL A 725 5.36 -4.23 21.34
CA VAL A 725 6.64 -3.75 21.92
C VAL A 725 7.82 -4.62 21.47
N ARG A 726 7.66 -5.94 21.44
CA ARG A 726 8.72 -6.87 20.99
C ARG A 726 9.01 -6.73 19.48
N LEU A 727 8.00 -6.48 18.65
CA LEU A 727 8.18 -6.16 17.23
C LEU A 727 8.91 -4.83 17.05
N THR A 728 8.50 -3.77 17.76
CA THR A 728 9.16 -2.47 17.74
C THR A 728 10.64 -2.58 18.11
N ARG A 729 10.97 -3.34 19.16
CA ARG A 729 12.37 -3.61 19.55
C ARG A 729 13.16 -4.28 18.43
N ALA A 730 12.62 -5.36 17.87
CA ALA A 730 13.34 -6.16 16.87
C ALA A 730 13.46 -5.47 15.50
N LEU A 731 12.63 -4.47 15.23
CA LEU A 731 12.69 -3.66 13.99
C LEU A 731 13.54 -2.40 14.13
N HIS A 732 13.93 -2.00 15.35
CA HIS A 732 14.57 -0.72 15.63
C HIS A 732 15.80 -0.47 14.73
N ARG A 733 16.80 -1.35 14.77
CA ARG A 733 18.03 -1.21 13.99
C ARG A 733 17.74 -1.11 12.50
N HIS A 734 16.97 -2.05 11.95
CA HIS A 734 16.60 -2.01 10.53
C HIS A 734 15.95 -0.68 10.16
N ALA A 735 15.03 -0.18 10.98
CA ALA A 735 14.34 1.07 10.73
C ALA A 735 15.25 2.30 10.80
N VAL A 736 16.26 2.32 11.67
CA VAL A 736 17.28 3.37 11.71
C VAL A 736 18.16 3.32 10.45
N ASP A 737 18.77 2.16 10.19
CA ASP A 737 19.72 1.95 9.09
C ASP A 737 19.12 2.31 7.72
N VAL A 738 17.85 1.98 7.50
CA VAL A 738 17.15 2.27 6.23
C VAL A 738 16.29 3.54 6.25
N LEU A 739 16.41 4.36 7.30
CA LEU A 739 15.73 5.65 7.49
C LEU A 739 14.19 5.57 7.44
N ARG A 740 13.61 4.52 8.02
CA ARG A 740 12.15 4.29 8.11
C ARG A 740 11.56 4.90 9.37
N THR A 741 11.47 6.24 9.36
CA THR A 741 10.87 7.02 10.46
C THR A 741 9.38 6.73 10.69
N ASP A 742 8.69 6.13 9.71
CA ASP A 742 7.32 5.63 9.87
C ASP A 742 7.27 4.39 10.77
N VAL A 743 8.22 3.46 10.61
CA VAL A 743 8.32 2.23 11.42
C VAL A 743 8.68 2.56 12.87
N LEU A 744 9.60 3.51 13.06
CA LEU A 744 9.96 4.02 14.38
C LEU A 744 8.79 4.74 15.10
N ALA A 745 7.72 5.09 14.38
CA ALA A 745 6.55 5.77 14.92
C ALA A 745 5.31 4.88 15.09
N TRP A 746 5.43 3.57 14.87
CA TRP A 746 4.28 2.69 14.98
C TRP A 746 3.69 2.73 16.41
N PRO A 747 2.39 3.05 16.56
CA PRO A 747 1.80 3.29 17.87
C PRO A 747 1.59 2.00 18.64
N VAL A 748 1.79 2.03 19.95
CA VAL A 748 1.44 0.94 20.86
C VAL A 748 0.59 1.51 22.01
N PRO A 749 -0.73 1.66 21.80
CA PRO A 749 -1.61 2.28 22.79
C PRO A 749 -1.53 1.64 24.17
N GLY A 750 -1.42 2.46 25.20
CA GLY A 750 -1.31 2.03 26.60
C GLY A 750 0.08 1.47 26.99
N ARG A 751 1.06 1.55 26.09
CA ARG A 751 2.47 1.17 26.30
C ARG A 751 3.44 2.17 25.68
N GLU A 752 3.02 3.44 25.60
CA GLU A 752 3.81 4.54 25.06
C GLU A 752 5.09 4.80 25.86
N ASP A 753 5.10 4.40 27.14
CA ASP A 753 6.20 4.48 28.09
C ASP A 753 7.13 3.25 28.07
N ALA A 754 6.82 2.23 27.25
CA ALA A 754 7.67 1.07 27.15
C ALA A 754 9.06 1.45 26.60
N PRO A 755 10.18 0.97 27.18
CA PRO A 755 11.53 1.38 26.78
C PRO A 755 11.83 1.22 25.29
N ALA A 756 11.40 0.13 24.67
CA ALA A 756 11.59 -0.08 23.22
C ALA A 756 10.85 0.95 22.36
N VAL A 757 9.63 1.34 22.78
CA VAL A 757 8.81 2.35 22.09
C VAL A 757 9.43 3.73 22.26
N LEU A 758 9.81 4.08 23.49
CA LEU A 758 10.51 5.33 23.79
C LEU A 758 11.82 5.47 23.03
N ALA A 759 12.64 4.41 22.96
CA ALA A 759 13.89 4.41 22.20
C ALA A 759 13.65 4.58 20.69
N ALA A 760 12.65 3.89 20.12
CA ALA A 760 12.27 4.07 18.71
C ALA A 760 11.80 5.51 18.41
N LEU A 761 10.95 6.08 19.28
CA LEU A 761 10.50 7.46 19.16
C LEU A 761 11.64 8.47 19.37
N ALA A 762 12.62 8.16 20.23
CA ALA A 762 13.81 8.97 20.43
C ALA A 762 14.70 8.99 19.17
N ALA A 763 14.96 7.82 18.58
CA ALA A 763 15.69 7.72 17.32
C ALA A 763 14.99 8.45 16.17
N ARG A 764 13.66 8.33 16.06
CA ARG A 764 12.87 9.13 15.11
C ARG A 764 13.04 10.63 15.36
N ALA A 765 12.89 11.07 16.61
CA ALA A 765 13.00 12.48 16.95
C ALA A 765 14.39 13.04 16.60
N LEU A 766 15.45 12.26 16.83
CA LEU A 766 16.81 12.59 16.43
C LEU A 766 16.93 12.73 14.91
N LEU A 767 16.46 11.74 14.14
CA LEU A 767 16.48 11.77 12.66
C LEU A 767 15.67 12.93 12.07
N GLN A 768 14.66 13.42 12.80
CA GLN A 768 13.85 14.59 12.42
C GLN A 768 14.41 15.92 12.96
N GLY A 769 15.54 15.92 13.65
CA GLY A 769 16.17 17.12 14.21
C GLY A 769 15.56 17.64 15.53
N HIS A 770 14.58 16.93 16.11
CA HIS A 770 13.92 17.30 17.37
C HIS A 770 14.74 16.90 18.61
N ARG A 771 15.90 17.54 18.81
CA ARG A 771 16.90 17.17 19.82
C ARG A 771 16.36 17.06 21.24
N GLY A 772 15.65 18.09 21.72
CA GLY A 772 15.09 18.07 23.09
C GLY A 772 14.00 17.01 23.30
N GLY A 773 13.28 16.63 22.23
CA GLY A 773 12.31 15.54 22.27
C GLY A 773 12.97 14.16 22.23
N ALA A 774 14.13 14.03 21.57
CA ALA A 774 14.92 12.81 21.52
C ALA A 774 15.59 12.51 22.86
N ALA A 775 16.28 13.51 23.45
CA ALA A 775 16.99 13.37 24.73
C ALA A 775 16.09 12.83 25.84
N ARG A 776 14.94 13.51 26.08
CA ARG A 776 13.99 13.12 27.13
C ARG A 776 13.50 11.68 26.98
N ARG A 777 13.16 11.27 25.75
CA ARG A 777 12.65 9.92 25.48
C ARG A 777 13.73 8.85 25.64
N ALA A 778 14.95 9.14 25.19
CA ALA A 778 16.07 8.22 25.34
C ALA A 778 16.46 8.03 26.83
N GLU A 779 16.47 9.11 27.62
CA GLU A 779 16.70 9.03 29.07
C GLU A 779 15.63 8.20 29.79
N GLN A 780 14.35 8.42 29.45
CA GLN A 780 13.24 7.62 29.98
C GLN A 780 13.34 6.15 29.57
N ALA A 781 13.67 5.88 28.30
CA ALA A 781 13.88 4.52 27.81
C ALA A 781 15.01 3.83 28.60
N LEU A 782 16.14 4.50 28.75
CA LEU A 782 17.30 3.97 29.46
C LEU A 782 16.99 3.69 30.94
N ALA A 783 16.25 4.57 31.60
CA ALA A 783 15.84 4.40 33.00
C ALA A 783 14.89 3.22 33.20
N GLY A 784 14.02 2.94 32.24
CA GLY A 784 13.05 1.83 32.29
C GLY A 784 13.52 0.51 31.69
N ALA A 785 14.68 0.47 31.02
CA ALA A 785 15.11 -0.66 30.19
C ALA A 785 15.59 -1.88 31.00
N ALA A 786 14.79 -2.95 30.99
CA ALA A 786 15.20 -4.27 31.48
C ALA A 786 16.08 -5.02 30.45
N GLU A 787 15.75 -4.91 29.16
CA GLU A 787 16.44 -5.59 28.06
C GLU A 787 17.71 -4.83 27.63
N ALA A 788 18.78 -5.56 27.29
CA ALA A 788 20.03 -4.95 26.83
C ALA A 788 19.86 -4.17 25.52
N ALA A 789 19.04 -4.67 24.59
CA ALA A 789 18.77 -3.98 23.33
C ALA A 789 18.15 -2.60 23.54
N ASP A 790 17.19 -2.45 24.47
CA ASP A 790 16.55 -1.17 24.76
C ASP A 790 17.55 -0.16 25.35
N ARG A 791 18.47 -0.63 26.20
CA ARG A 791 19.58 0.20 26.72
C ARG A 791 20.50 0.66 25.60
N LEU A 792 20.89 -0.25 24.71
CA LEU A 792 21.78 0.05 23.58
C LEU A 792 21.15 1.09 22.63
N HIS A 793 19.89 0.89 22.24
CA HIS A 793 19.15 1.82 21.39
C HIS A 793 19.05 3.23 22.02
N ALA A 794 18.76 3.29 23.33
CA ALA A 794 18.67 4.56 24.04
C ALA A 794 20.05 5.26 24.18
N LEU A 795 21.10 4.48 24.49
CA LEU A 795 22.46 4.99 24.63
C LEU A 795 23.01 5.54 23.31
N GLU A 796 22.74 4.87 22.19
CA GLU A 796 23.11 5.33 20.85
C GLU A 796 22.53 6.71 20.56
N VAL A 797 21.22 6.90 20.78
CA VAL A 797 20.57 8.22 20.60
C VAL A 797 21.21 9.30 21.49
N LEU A 798 21.53 8.98 22.76
CA LEU A 798 22.18 9.93 23.66
C LEU A 798 23.62 10.25 23.24
N ALA A 799 24.37 9.26 22.74
CA ALA A 799 25.73 9.42 22.27
C ALA A 799 25.78 10.28 21.00
N ASP A 800 24.86 10.05 20.06
CA ASP A 800 24.68 10.88 18.87
C ASP A 800 24.31 12.32 19.22
N LEU A 801 23.36 12.53 20.14
CA LEU A 801 23.02 13.87 20.63
C LEU A 801 24.23 14.58 21.24
N ALA A 802 24.99 13.88 22.11
CA ALA A 802 26.19 14.44 22.70
C ALA A 802 27.24 14.80 21.65
N LEU A 803 27.41 13.96 20.63
CA LEU A 803 28.32 14.21 19.52
C LEU A 803 27.88 15.45 18.72
N PHE A 804 26.61 15.54 18.32
CA PHE A 804 26.03 16.64 17.54
C PHE A 804 25.94 17.97 18.29
N GLU A 805 25.92 17.93 19.62
CA GLU A 805 25.95 19.12 20.49
C GLU A 805 27.37 19.53 20.87
N GLY A 806 28.39 18.79 20.43
CA GLY A 806 29.79 19.05 20.76
C GLY A 806 30.17 18.71 22.22
N ARG A 807 29.31 18.00 22.95
CA ARG A 807 29.57 17.46 24.30
C ARG A 807 30.46 16.22 24.19
N THR A 808 31.69 16.44 23.78
CA THR A 808 32.61 15.37 23.36
C THR A 808 33.00 14.42 24.48
N GLU A 809 33.10 14.88 25.73
CA GLU A 809 33.40 14.00 26.87
C GLU A 809 32.22 13.04 27.15
N ASP A 810 30.98 13.56 27.10
CA ASP A 810 29.77 12.76 27.23
C ASP A 810 29.65 11.74 26.10
N ALA A 811 29.93 12.15 24.85
CA ALA A 811 29.89 11.25 23.69
C ALA A 811 30.87 10.07 23.85
N VAL A 812 32.10 10.32 24.30
CA VAL A 812 33.09 9.26 24.57
C VAL A 812 32.65 8.36 25.72
N ALA A 813 32.14 8.94 26.81
CA ALA A 813 31.66 8.18 27.97
C ALA A 813 30.46 7.29 27.61
N LEU A 814 29.50 7.82 26.83
CA LEU A 814 28.35 7.08 26.34
C LEU A 814 28.76 5.98 25.35
N GLY A 815 29.67 6.26 24.41
CA GLY A 815 30.25 5.25 23.52
C GLY A 815 30.92 4.10 24.28
N GLY A 816 31.69 4.41 25.33
CA GLY A 816 32.27 3.41 26.23
C GLY A 816 31.22 2.55 26.94
N ARG A 817 30.10 3.14 27.36
CA ARG A 817 28.96 2.41 27.93
C ARG A 817 28.29 1.50 26.91
N ILE A 818 28.08 1.98 25.68
CA ILE A 818 27.54 1.17 24.57
C ILE A 818 28.45 -0.06 24.35
N ALA A 819 29.77 0.15 24.20
CA ALA A 819 30.71 -0.94 23.97
C ALA A 819 30.74 -1.96 25.12
N ALA A 820 30.64 -1.49 26.37
CA ALA A 820 30.57 -2.36 27.54
C ALA A 820 29.26 -3.16 27.59
N GLU A 821 28.10 -2.53 27.43
CA GLU A 821 26.80 -3.21 27.39
C GLU A 821 26.73 -4.22 26.24
N ALA A 822 27.22 -3.84 25.05
CA ALA A 822 27.25 -4.70 23.87
C ALA A 822 28.16 -5.92 24.07
N GLN A 823 29.30 -5.75 24.75
CA GLN A 823 30.17 -6.87 25.12
C GLN A 823 29.47 -7.86 26.06
N HIS A 824 28.71 -7.38 27.06
CA HIS A 824 27.94 -8.24 27.95
C HIS A 824 26.78 -8.94 27.22
N ALA A 825 26.14 -8.25 26.28
CA ALA A 825 25.04 -8.77 25.47
C ALA A 825 25.50 -9.66 24.29
N ALA A 826 26.81 -9.76 24.05
CA ALA A 826 27.41 -10.39 22.87
C ALA A 826 26.87 -9.83 21.54
N ASP A 827 26.66 -8.50 21.48
CA ASP A 827 26.22 -7.78 20.29
C ASP A 827 27.44 -7.16 19.55
N PRO A 828 27.93 -7.77 18.45
CA PRO A 828 29.12 -7.28 17.77
C PRO A 828 28.91 -5.93 17.08
N HIS A 829 27.68 -5.67 16.60
CA HIS A 829 27.35 -4.42 15.91
C HIS A 829 27.41 -3.25 16.88
N TYR A 830 26.69 -3.33 18.00
CA TYR A 830 26.72 -2.26 18.99
C TYR A 830 28.09 -2.09 19.65
N ARG A 831 28.91 -3.15 19.69
CA ARG A 831 30.32 -3.01 20.12
C ARG A 831 31.13 -2.15 19.15
N VAL A 832 30.91 -2.30 17.84
CA VAL A 832 31.50 -1.45 16.80
C VAL A 832 31.04 -0.01 16.97
N ILE A 833 29.73 0.22 17.06
CA ILE A 833 29.15 1.56 17.27
C ILE A 833 29.75 2.26 18.49
N GLY A 834 29.81 1.58 19.64
CA GLY A 834 30.38 2.15 20.86
C GLY A 834 31.86 2.52 20.75
N LEU A 835 32.64 1.74 19.98
CA LEU A 835 34.07 1.98 19.74
C LEU A 835 34.34 3.05 18.68
N THR A 836 33.35 3.41 17.87
CA THR A 836 33.46 4.48 16.88
C THR A 836 33.50 5.87 17.53
N TYR A 837 32.72 6.12 18.59
CA TYR A 837 32.66 7.46 19.23
C TYR A 837 34.03 7.98 19.73
N PRO A 838 34.88 7.21 20.45
CA PRO A 838 36.20 7.68 20.84
C PRO A 838 37.11 8.08 19.67
N ALA A 839 37.04 7.34 18.55
CA ALA A 839 37.82 7.62 17.36
C ALA A 839 37.33 8.90 16.65
N LEU A 840 36.02 9.03 16.42
CA LEU A 840 35.43 10.21 15.81
C LEU A 840 35.67 11.48 16.64
N VAL A 841 35.45 11.41 17.96
CA VAL A 841 35.69 12.55 18.85
C VAL A 841 37.16 12.98 18.83
N ALA A 842 38.10 12.03 18.82
CA ALA A 842 39.52 12.35 18.72
C ALA A 842 39.88 12.97 17.37
N ALA A 843 39.29 12.50 16.27
CA ALA A 843 39.46 13.09 14.93
C ALA A 843 38.90 14.52 14.88
N TYR A 844 37.67 14.74 15.35
CA TYR A 844 37.02 16.06 15.35
C TYR A 844 37.68 17.09 16.27
N ARG A 845 38.47 16.63 17.25
CA ARG A 845 39.27 17.48 18.15
C ARG A 845 40.72 17.63 17.71
N ASP A 846 41.06 17.17 16.51
CA ASP A 846 42.41 17.23 15.94
C ASP A 846 43.48 16.58 16.85
N ARG A 847 43.17 15.39 17.35
CA ARG A 847 44.06 14.57 18.21
C ARG A 847 44.49 13.31 17.47
N PRO A 848 45.36 13.38 16.45
CA PRO A 848 45.64 12.29 15.52
C PRO A 848 46.19 11.03 16.21
N ILE A 849 47.04 11.17 17.23
CA ILE A 849 47.59 10.02 17.98
C ILE A 849 46.48 9.28 18.75
N ALA A 850 45.57 10.02 19.38
CA ALA A 850 44.46 9.43 20.12
C ALA A 850 43.43 8.80 19.15
N ALA A 851 43.20 9.45 18.00
CA ALA A 851 42.31 8.96 16.96
C ALA A 851 42.80 7.63 16.37
N GLU A 852 44.09 7.54 16.01
CA GLU A 852 44.70 6.32 15.50
C GLU A 852 44.71 5.20 16.56
N ALA A 853 44.98 5.54 17.83
CA ALA A 853 44.93 4.57 18.92
C ALA A 853 43.50 3.99 19.13
N ALA A 854 42.47 4.83 19.10
CA ALA A 854 41.08 4.41 19.19
C ALA A 854 40.65 3.58 17.98
N LEU A 855 41.03 4.00 16.78
CA LEU A 855 40.79 3.28 15.54
C LEU A 855 41.47 1.90 15.51
N ALA A 856 42.69 1.77 16.06
CA ALA A 856 43.36 0.48 16.20
C ALA A 856 42.62 -0.47 17.16
N VAL A 857 41.86 0.05 18.14
CA VAL A 857 40.96 -0.77 18.97
C VAL A 857 39.74 -1.20 18.15
N LEU A 858 39.13 -0.28 17.40
CA LEU A 858 37.99 -0.58 16.52
C LEU A 858 38.35 -1.62 15.44
N ARG A 859 39.48 -1.45 14.73
CA ARG A 859 39.98 -2.41 13.72
C ARG A 859 40.13 -3.82 14.27
N ARG A 860 40.50 -3.98 15.55
CA ARG A 860 40.60 -5.29 16.21
C ARG A 860 39.25 -5.90 16.59
N ALA A 861 38.21 -5.08 16.72
CA ALA A 861 36.86 -5.54 17.03
C ALA A 861 36.09 -6.02 15.78
N VAL A 862 36.44 -5.52 14.59
CA VAL A 862 35.79 -5.88 13.32
C VAL A 862 36.55 -7.02 12.64
N HIS A 863 35.90 -8.19 12.53
CA HIS A 863 36.49 -9.31 11.81
C HIS A 863 36.35 -9.10 10.28
N PRO A 864 37.43 -9.23 9.48
CA PRO A 864 37.40 -8.86 8.06
C PRO A 864 36.40 -9.67 7.21
N VAL A 865 36.16 -10.93 7.57
CA VAL A 865 35.25 -11.85 6.85
C VAL A 865 33.89 -12.08 7.53
N LEU A 866 33.86 -12.18 8.86
CA LEU A 866 32.66 -12.60 9.62
C LEU A 866 31.82 -11.42 10.13
N ALA A 867 32.34 -10.20 10.06
CA ALA A 867 31.57 -9.01 10.44
C ALA A 867 30.45 -8.73 9.42
N ALA A 868 29.40 -8.05 9.88
CA ALA A 868 28.38 -7.55 8.97
C ALA A 868 29.00 -6.54 7.99
N PRO A 869 28.56 -6.50 6.72
CA PRO A 869 28.91 -5.42 5.78
C PRO A 869 28.79 -4.02 6.40
N SER A 870 27.74 -3.74 7.17
CA SER A 870 27.58 -2.45 7.85
C SER A 870 28.64 -2.18 8.92
N ASP A 871 29.12 -3.20 9.64
CA ASP A 871 30.19 -3.04 10.64
C ASP A 871 31.53 -2.72 9.96
N ARG A 872 31.79 -3.35 8.81
CA ARG A 872 32.96 -3.03 7.98
C ARG A 872 32.85 -1.62 7.40
N ALA A 873 31.65 -1.22 6.97
CA ALA A 873 31.38 0.12 6.50
C ALA A 873 31.60 1.16 7.61
N TRP A 874 31.17 0.90 8.85
CA TRP A 874 31.43 1.76 10.00
C TRP A 874 32.92 1.90 10.31
N LEU A 875 33.69 0.81 10.19
CA LEU A 875 35.14 0.86 10.31
C LEU A 875 35.77 1.73 9.21
N ALA A 876 35.43 1.50 7.94
CA ALA A 876 35.94 2.28 6.81
C ALA A 876 35.55 3.76 6.92
N PHE A 877 34.34 4.06 7.39
CA PHE A 877 33.88 5.41 7.68
C PHE A 877 34.75 6.08 8.74
N THR A 878 34.98 5.37 9.85
CA THR A 878 35.81 5.87 10.96
C THR A 878 37.27 6.06 10.53
N ASP A 879 37.81 5.14 9.72
CA ASP A 879 39.15 5.25 9.14
C ASP A 879 39.28 6.51 8.28
N GLY A 880 38.29 6.75 7.41
CA GLY A 880 38.21 7.96 6.60
C GLY A 880 38.19 9.26 7.42
N GLU A 881 37.40 9.30 8.49
CA GLU A 881 37.32 10.45 9.39
C GLU A 881 38.65 10.70 10.15
N VAL A 882 39.35 9.65 10.58
CA VAL A 882 40.66 9.78 11.22
C VAL A 882 41.72 10.27 10.23
N LEU A 883 41.68 9.80 8.98
CA LEU A 883 42.63 10.18 7.94
C LEU A 883 42.39 11.59 7.38
N ALA A 884 41.19 12.16 7.55
CA ALA A 884 40.79 13.42 6.91
C ALA A 884 41.72 14.60 7.21
N GLY A 885 42.39 14.61 8.36
CA GLY A 885 43.36 15.64 8.73
C GLY A 885 44.78 15.42 8.21
N SER A 886 45.21 14.17 8.00
CA SER A 886 46.60 13.82 7.66
C SER A 886 46.79 13.40 6.21
N ASP A 887 45.83 12.68 5.64
CA ASP A 887 45.85 12.19 4.26
C ASP A 887 44.43 12.25 3.66
N PRO A 888 44.02 13.42 3.13
CA PRO A 888 42.69 13.61 2.55
C PRO A 888 42.41 12.72 1.32
N ALA A 889 43.44 12.22 0.63
CA ALA A 889 43.24 11.34 -0.51
C ALA A 889 42.88 9.92 -0.03
N ALA A 890 43.62 9.40 0.95
CA ALA A 890 43.31 8.13 1.60
C ALA A 890 41.95 8.19 2.34
N ALA A 891 41.64 9.33 2.98
CA ALA A 891 40.35 9.55 3.63
C ALA A 891 39.17 9.37 2.66
N VAL A 892 39.22 9.98 1.48
CA VAL A 892 38.16 9.85 0.47
C VAL A 892 38.05 8.43 -0.06
N ALA A 893 39.17 7.71 -0.22
CA ALA A 893 39.13 6.30 -0.61
C ALA A 893 38.44 5.41 0.44
N ALA A 894 38.76 5.60 1.73
CA ALA A 894 38.11 4.87 2.82
C ALA A 894 36.61 5.20 2.94
N LEU A 895 36.23 6.47 2.79
CA LEU A 895 34.82 6.89 2.79
C LEU A 895 34.04 6.36 1.57
N ALA A 896 34.70 6.22 0.42
CA ALA A 896 34.11 5.57 -0.75
C ALA A 896 33.86 4.08 -0.49
N GLU A 897 34.81 3.35 0.11
CA GLU A 897 34.61 1.96 0.53
C GLU A 897 33.44 1.84 1.52
N ALA A 898 33.37 2.73 2.53
CA ALA A 898 32.27 2.76 3.49
C ALA A 898 30.90 2.90 2.79
N ARG A 899 30.81 3.83 1.83
CA ARG A 899 29.59 4.04 1.04
C ARG A 899 29.24 2.81 0.20
N GLU A 900 30.22 2.21 -0.49
CA GLU A 900 29.97 1.03 -1.33
C GLU A 900 29.43 -0.14 -0.52
N LEU A 901 30.01 -0.39 0.66
CA LEU A 901 29.56 -1.45 1.56
C LEU A 901 28.15 -1.16 2.12
N ALA A 902 27.87 0.09 2.49
CA ALA A 902 26.56 0.53 2.97
C ALA A 902 25.48 0.41 1.88
N ASP A 903 25.76 0.90 0.67
CA ASP A 903 24.82 0.86 -0.46
C ASP A 903 24.53 -0.59 -0.89
N ALA A 904 25.52 -1.48 -0.83
CA ALA A 904 25.37 -2.90 -1.19
C ALA A 904 24.32 -3.63 -0.32
N VAL A 905 24.12 -3.18 0.92
CA VAL A 905 23.08 -3.70 1.81
C VAL A 905 21.87 -2.79 1.92
N GLY A 906 21.91 -1.59 1.35
CA GLY A 906 20.85 -0.59 1.44
C GLY A 906 20.81 0.14 2.79
N ASP A 907 21.93 0.23 3.49
CA ASP A 907 22.10 1.11 4.65
C ASP A 907 22.13 2.58 4.22
N ARG A 908 20.99 3.26 4.35
CA ARG A 908 20.83 4.64 3.88
C ARG A 908 21.40 5.64 4.88
N TYR A 909 21.40 5.30 6.17
CA TYR A 909 21.95 6.16 7.20
C TYR A 909 23.47 6.27 7.04
N LEU A 910 24.17 5.13 7.01
CA LEU A 910 25.63 5.11 6.90
C LEU A 910 26.12 5.64 5.55
N SER A 911 25.44 5.29 4.46
CA SER A 911 25.71 5.86 3.13
C SER A 911 25.58 7.39 3.14
N GLY A 912 24.57 7.92 3.85
CA GLY A 912 24.38 9.36 4.03
C GLY A 912 25.54 10.04 4.77
N VAL A 913 25.93 9.52 5.94
CA VAL A 913 26.99 10.13 6.74
C VAL A 913 28.38 9.99 6.10
N ALA A 914 28.67 8.87 5.41
CA ALA A 914 29.91 8.70 4.65
C ALA A 914 30.05 9.73 3.51
N ARG A 915 28.93 10.07 2.87
CA ARG A 915 28.89 11.14 1.86
C ARG A 915 29.12 12.52 2.48
N ALA A 916 28.56 12.80 3.66
CA ALA A 916 28.81 14.04 4.37
C ALA A 916 30.29 14.18 4.81
N ALA A 917 30.89 13.10 5.32
CA ALA A 917 32.31 13.09 5.65
C ALA A 917 33.21 13.26 4.42
N THR A 918 32.80 12.72 3.26
CA THR A 918 33.56 12.86 2.00
C THR A 918 33.70 14.34 1.62
N VAL A 919 32.61 15.10 1.74
CA VAL A 919 32.61 16.55 1.53
C VAL A 919 33.63 17.25 2.43
N ALA A 920 33.62 16.93 3.72
CA ALA A 920 34.54 17.53 4.69
C ALA A 920 36.01 17.16 4.40
N ALA A 921 36.28 15.92 3.96
CA ALA A 921 37.62 15.46 3.58
C ALA A 921 38.12 16.13 2.29
N VAL A 922 37.27 16.23 1.26
CA VAL A 922 37.58 16.91 -0.01
C VAL A 922 37.99 18.37 0.24
N ALA A 923 37.26 19.08 1.11
CA ALA A 923 37.54 20.49 1.41
C ALA A 923 38.90 20.73 2.09
N ARG A 924 39.48 19.71 2.73
CA ARG A 924 40.80 19.79 3.40
C ARG A 924 41.97 19.52 2.45
N ARG A 925 41.72 19.15 1.19
CA ARG A 925 42.78 18.87 0.21
C ARG A 925 43.66 20.10 -0.08
N PRO A 926 44.94 19.87 -0.44
CA PRO A 926 45.86 20.95 -0.81
C PRO A 926 45.52 21.63 -2.14
N ASP A 927 44.73 20.98 -3.01
CA ASP A 927 44.21 21.54 -4.28
C ASP A 927 42.79 22.12 -4.09
N PRO A 928 42.64 23.45 -3.86
CA PRO A 928 41.33 24.03 -3.63
C PRO A 928 40.45 24.08 -4.88
N ALA A 929 41.04 24.06 -6.08
CA ALA A 929 40.29 24.12 -7.35
C ALA A 929 39.61 22.78 -7.60
N GLY A 930 40.36 21.67 -7.57
CA GLY A 930 39.80 20.33 -7.71
C GLY A 930 38.83 19.98 -6.58
N ALA A 931 39.13 20.40 -5.34
CA ALA A 931 38.23 20.20 -4.20
C ALA A 931 36.88 20.91 -4.37
N LEU A 932 36.88 22.16 -4.86
CA LEU A 932 35.66 22.91 -5.11
C LEU A 932 34.85 22.26 -6.24
N GLU A 933 35.48 21.82 -7.32
CA GLU A 933 34.80 21.13 -8.43
C GLU A 933 34.10 19.84 -7.97
N GLU A 934 34.81 19.00 -7.21
CA GLU A 934 34.26 17.73 -6.69
C GLU A 934 33.13 17.97 -5.68
N LEU A 935 33.28 18.95 -4.80
CA LEU A 935 32.25 19.32 -3.82
C LEU A 935 30.99 19.89 -4.50
N LEU A 936 31.14 20.70 -5.54
CA LEU A 936 30.01 21.24 -6.30
C LEU A 936 29.34 20.15 -7.15
N ALA A 937 30.08 19.17 -7.67
CA ALA A 937 29.48 18.01 -8.32
C ALA A 937 28.58 17.24 -7.35
N LEU A 938 29.06 16.96 -6.12
CA LEU A 938 28.26 16.32 -5.07
C LEU A 938 27.03 17.16 -4.68
N ALA A 939 27.19 18.48 -4.55
CA ALA A 939 26.09 19.39 -4.23
C ALA A 939 25.01 19.40 -5.34
N ARG A 940 25.41 19.40 -6.61
CA ARG A 940 24.49 19.34 -7.76
C ARG A 940 23.76 18.01 -7.85
N ASP A 941 24.37 16.90 -7.45
CA ASP A 941 23.69 15.61 -7.35
C ASP A 941 22.60 15.60 -6.26
N TRP A 942 22.75 16.42 -5.21
CA TRP A 942 21.83 16.47 -4.07
C TRP A 942 20.70 17.48 -4.20
N ALA A 943 20.91 18.58 -4.92
CA ALA A 943 19.90 19.61 -5.09
C ALA A 943 18.56 19.06 -5.65
N PRO A 944 18.53 18.22 -6.70
CA PRO A 944 17.29 17.62 -7.22
C PRO A 944 16.69 16.58 -6.27
N ALA A 945 17.51 15.94 -5.44
CA ALA A 945 17.09 14.89 -4.52
C ALA A 945 16.48 15.45 -3.22
N GLY A 946 16.44 16.77 -3.03
CA GLY A 946 15.88 17.41 -1.84
C GLY A 946 16.70 17.17 -0.56
N ASN A 947 17.97 16.75 -0.68
CA ASN A 947 18.82 16.43 0.46
C ASN A 947 19.46 17.70 1.05
N ARG A 948 18.63 18.54 1.67
CA ARG A 948 18.98 19.88 2.16
C ARG A 948 20.13 19.87 3.17
N THR A 949 20.22 18.86 4.02
CA THR A 949 21.26 18.75 5.06
C THR A 949 22.65 18.57 4.46
N HIS A 950 22.84 17.59 3.58
CA HIS A 950 24.14 17.36 2.96
C HIS A 950 24.51 18.47 1.97
N LEU A 951 23.51 19.05 1.29
CA LEU A 951 23.69 20.23 0.46
C LEU A 951 24.26 21.40 1.26
N LEU A 952 23.68 21.69 2.43
CA LEU A 952 24.16 22.75 3.31
C LEU A 952 25.60 22.51 3.78
N THR A 953 25.94 21.29 4.19
CA THR A 953 27.31 20.92 4.58
C THR A 953 28.29 21.10 3.43
N ALA A 954 27.94 20.68 2.21
CA ALA A 954 28.74 20.90 1.01
C ALA A 954 29.04 22.39 0.80
N LEU A 955 28.00 23.21 0.79
CA LEU A 955 28.16 24.63 0.53
C LEU A 955 28.96 25.34 1.61
N ARG A 956 28.82 24.96 2.89
CA ARG A 956 29.65 25.48 3.99
C ARG A 956 31.13 25.21 3.76
N ASN A 957 31.47 24.01 3.31
CA ASN A 957 32.83 23.62 3.04
C ASN A 957 33.39 24.24 1.73
N ALA A 958 32.54 24.73 0.82
CA ALA A 958 32.97 25.50 -0.36
C ALA A 958 33.39 26.95 -0.03
N VAL A 959 32.82 27.59 1.01
CA VAL A 959 33.14 28.97 1.39
C VAL A 959 34.66 29.21 1.57
N PRO A 960 35.38 28.44 2.42
CA PRO A 960 36.81 28.63 2.60
C PRO A 960 37.63 28.26 1.35
N LEU A 961 37.13 27.36 0.48
CA LEU A 961 37.80 27.02 -0.78
C LEU A 961 37.76 28.18 -1.77
N LEU A 962 36.63 28.86 -1.89
CA LEU A 962 36.48 30.05 -2.74
C LEU A 962 37.43 31.17 -2.31
N LEU A 963 37.64 31.36 -1.00
CA LEU A 963 38.65 32.29 -0.49
C LEU A 963 40.07 31.90 -0.87
N ARG A 964 40.42 30.61 -0.77
CA ARG A 964 41.73 30.07 -1.19
C ARG A 964 41.98 30.22 -2.70
N LEU A 965 40.91 30.37 -3.49
CA LEU A 965 40.95 30.60 -4.93
C LEU A 965 40.90 32.08 -5.32
N ASP A 966 41.00 33.00 -4.36
CA ASP A 966 40.89 34.45 -4.58
C ASP A 966 39.55 34.87 -5.20
N ARG A 967 38.45 34.26 -4.73
CA ARG A 967 37.06 34.54 -5.13
C ARG A 967 36.24 35.10 -3.96
N PRO A 968 36.62 36.25 -3.39
CA PRO A 968 36.00 36.75 -2.16
C PRO A 968 34.52 37.15 -2.34
N GLU A 969 34.10 37.62 -3.52
CA GLU A 969 32.69 37.97 -3.75
C GLU A 969 31.77 36.73 -3.77
N ASP A 970 32.18 35.67 -4.48
CA ASP A 970 31.44 34.40 -4.51
C ASP A 970 31.41 33.74 -3.12
N ALA A 971 32.52 33.80 -2.39
CA ALA A 971 32.61 33.30 -1.02
C ALA A 971 31.69 34.08 -0.06
N ALA A 972 31.56 35.40 -0.21
CA ALA A 972 30.66 36.21 0.60
C ALA A 972 29.18 35.91 0.31
N LEU A 973 28.80 35.79 -0.97
CA LEU A 973 27.45 35.38 -1.38
C LEU A 973 27.11 33.99 -0.81
N LEU A 974 28.01 33.03 -0.99
CA LEU A 974 27.80 31.67 -0.48
C LEU A 974 27.74 31.64 1.06
N LEU A 975 28.60 32.41 1.74
CA LEU A 975 28.58 32.53 3.20
C LEU A 975 27.24 33.07 3.69
N GLY A 976 26.67 34.07 3.01
CA GLY A 976 25.34 34.60 3.29
C GLY A 976 24.26 33.51 3.17
N ALA A 977 24.28 32.77 2.05
CA ALA A 977 23.34 31.68 1.80
C ALA A 977 23.40 30.55 2.83
N VAL A 978 24.60 30.17 3.32
CA VAL A 978 24.77 29.04 4.26
C VAL A 978 24.72 29.41 5.74
N THR A 979 24.66 30.71 6.06
CA THR A 979 24.54 31.26 7.42
C THR A 979 23.24 32.03 7.66
N ALA A 980 22.26 31.88 6.75
CA ALA A 980 20.94 32.46 6.92
C ALA A 980 20.31 32.07 8.29
N PRO A 981 19.53 32.97 8.93
CA PRO A 981 19.08 32.80 10.32
C PRO A 981 18.21 31.57 10.59
N ASP A 982 17.56 31.03 9.54
CA ASP A 982 16.71 29.85 9.56
C ASP A 982 17.48 28.53 9.40
N LEU A 983 18.80 28.60 9.17
CA LEU A 983 19.66 27.43 8.97
C LEU A 983 20.32 26.95 10.28
N PRO A 984 20.54 25.63 10.44
CA PRO A 984 21.18 25.07 11.64
C PRO A 984 22.60 25.61 11.86
N VAL A 985 22.93 26.06 13.07
CA VAL A 985 24.29 26.50 13.44
C VAL A 985 25.27 25.31 13.44
N THR A 986 26.51 25.54 12.97
CA THR A 986 27.61 24.54 12.94
C THR A 986 28.61 24.75 14.09
N TYR A 987 29.49 23.78 14.38
CA TYR A 987 30.47 23.83 15.49
C TYR A 987 31.81 23.18 15.12
N GLY A 988 32.82 23.33 15.98
CA GLY A 988 34.14 22.72 15.79
C GLY A 988 34.88 23.26 14.56
N VAL A 989 35.62 22.39 13.87
CA VAL A 989 36.51 22.79 12.76
C VAL A 989 35.77 23.50 11.62
N GLU A 990 34.53 23.11 11.29
CA GLU A 990 33.74 23.78 10.25
C GLU A 990 33.32 25.20 10.70
N ALA A 991 32.89 25.37 11.95
CA ALA A 991 32.56 26.70 12.49
C ALA A 991 33.79 27.61 12.54
N ASP A 992 34.94 27.06 12.98
CA ASP A 992 36.20 27.79 13.00
C ASP A 992 36.63 28.20 11.59
N ALA A 993 36.44 27.32 10.60
CA ALA A 993 36.71 27.61 9.19
C ALA A 993 35.78 28.70 8.63
N LEU A 994 34.48 28.67 8.94
CA LEU A 994 33.54 29.71 8.51
C LEU A 994 33.80 31.06 9.21
N ALA A 995 34.17 31.03 10.50
CA ALA A 995 34.54 32.23 11.24
C ALA A 995 35.83 32.86 10.69
N ALA A 996 36.84 32.04 10.42
CA ALA A 996 38.08 32.46 9.77
C ALA A 996 37.82 33.00 8.35
N ALA A 997 36.94 32.33 7.59
CA ALA A 997 36.52 32.79 6.27
C ALA A 997 35.83 34.15 6.33
N ARG A 998 34.92 34.37 7.28
CA ARG A 998 34.26 35.66 7.50
C ARG A 998 35.27 36.77 7.84
N ALA A 999 36.24 36.47 8.70
CA ALA A 999 37.30 37.43 9.03
C ALA A 999 38.19 37.75 7.81
N GLY A 1000 38.55 36.75 7.01
CA GLY A 1000 39.29 36.92 5.76
C GLY A 1000 38.51 37.75 4.73
N LEU A 1001 37.21 37.51 4.59
CA LEU A 1001 36.33 38.31 3.73
C LEU A 1001 36.23 39.77 4.18
N ALA A 1002 36.17 40.02 5.49
CA ALA A 1002 36.12 41.38 6.01
C ALA A 1002 37.41 42.15 5.69
N ALA A 1003 38.56 41.46 5.74
CA ALA A 1003 39.84 42.03 5.35
C ALA A 1003 39.95 42.27 3.83
N ALA A 1004 39.40 41.37 3.00
CA ALA A 1004 39.50 41.45 1.54
C ALA A 1004 38.53 42.46 0.90
N LEU A 1005 37.30 42.54 1.41
CA LEU A 1005 36.20 43.31 0.78
C LEU A 1005 35.85 44.60 1.53
N GLY A 1006 36.24 44.72 2.80
CA GLY A 1006 35.75 45.77 3.69
C GLY A 1006 34.33 45.51 4.21
N ALA A 1007 34.00 46.14 5.34
CA ALA A 1007 32.79 45.82 6.10
C ALA A 1007 31.47 46.09 5.35
N GLU A 1008 31.37 47.22 4.63
CA GLU A 1008 30.14 47.59 3.90
C GLU A 1008 29.87 46.65 2.72
N ARG A 1009 30.89 46.34 1.92
CA ARG A 1009 30.76 45.43 0.77
C ARG A 1009 30.47 44.00 1.21
N LEU A 1010 31.11 43.54 2.28
CA LEU A 1010 30.83 42.23 2.86
C LEU A 1010 29.38 42.13 3.35
N ALA A 1011 28.86 43.14 4.07
CA ALA A 1011 27.47 43.14 4.53
C ALA A 1011 26.48 43.04 3.36
N ALA A 1012 26.68 43.84 2.30
CA ALA A 1012 25.81 43.80 1.12
C ALA A 1012 25.80 42.44 0.41
N LEU A 1013 26.94 41.75 0.33
CA LEU A 1013 27.05 40.43 -0.29
C LEU A 1013 26.50 39.30 0.59
N LEU A 1014 26.66 39.40 1.92
CA LEU A 1014 26.02 38.46 2.85
C LEU A 1014 24.49 38.56 2.77
N ASP A 1015 23.94 39.78 2.73
CA ASP A 1015 22.51 40.01 2.59
C ASP A 1015 21.99 39.48 1.24
N ALA A 1016 22.68 39.80 0.14
CA ALA A 1016 22.32 39.30 -1.19
C ALA A 1016 22.40 37.77 -1.31
N GLY A 1017 23.32 37.13 -0.58
CA GLY A 1017 23.43 35.68 -0.51
C GLY A 1017 22.36 35.03 0.37
N ALA A 1018 21.95 35.68 1.46
CA ALA A 1018 20.92 35.18 2.37
C ALA A 1018 19.53 35.09 1.72
N ASP A 1019 19.30 35.84 0.64
CA ASP A 1019 18.08 35.76 -0.19
C ASP A 1019 18.04 34.52 -1.11
N ASP A 1020 19.14 33.77 -1.22
CA ASP A 1020 19.24 32.58 -2.06
C ASP A 1020 18.76 31.34 -1.31
N ASP A 1021 17.98 30.50 -2.00
CA ASP A 1021 17.89 29.11 -1.57
C ASP A 1021 19.20 28.35 -1.88
N LEU A 1022 19.45 27.27 -1.14
CA LEU A 1022 20.70 26.51 -1.27
C LEU A 1022 20.91 25.93 -2.68
N ALA A 1023 19.86 25.69 -3.47
CA ALA A 1023 20.00 25.19 -4.83
C ALA A 1023 20.42 26.32 -5.79
N ALA A 1024 19.82 27.50 -5.65
CA ALA A 1024 20.22 28.70 -6.37
C ALA A 1024 21.66 29.11 -6.07
N ALA A 1025 22.12 28.93 -4.82
CA ALA A 1025 23.51 29.16 -4.43
C ALA A 1025 24.48 28.21 -5.17
N VAL A 1026 24.08 26.96 -5.43
CA VAL A 1026 24.88 25.99 -6.21
C VAL A 1026 24.97 26.38 -7.68
N ASP A 1027 23.85 26.80 -8.26
CA ASP A 1027 23.76 27.14 -9.68
C ASP A 1027 24.54 28.42 -10.04
N ARG A 1028 24.72 29.34 -9.08
CA ARG A 1028 25.55 30.54 -9.24
C ARG A 1028 27.04 30.24 -9.27
N LEU A 1029 27.46 29.14 -8.64
CA LEU A 1029 28.87 28.78 -8.58
C LEU A 1029 29.30 28.12 -9.89
N PRO A 1030 30.41 28.56 -10.51
CA PRO A 1030 30.83 28.07 -11.82
C PRO A 1030 31.09 26.56 -11.80
N ALA A 1031 30.76 25.88 -12.90
CA ALA A 1031 30.95 24.43 -13.03
C ALA A 1031 32.41 23.98 -13.12
N ARG A 1032 33.34 24.91 -13.39
CA ARG A 1032 34.78 24.68 -13.44
C ARG A 1032 35.51 25.81 -12.71
N ALA A 1033 36.53 25.46 -11.95
CA ALA A 1033 37.46 26.41 -11.35
C ALA A 1033 38.39 26.93 -12.45
N ALA A 1034 37.90 27.84 -13.30
CA ALA A 1034 38.75 28.49 -14.28
C ALA A 1034 39.83 29.30 -13.54
N GLY A 1035 41.09 28.90 -13.72
CA GLY A 1035 42.25 29.60 -13.19
C GLY A 1035 42.30 31.04 -13.70
N GLY A 1036 42.50 31.98 -12.79
CA GLY A 1036 42.76 33.37 -13.13
C GLY A 1036 44.05 33.50 -13.93
N GLY A 1037 43.93 33.90 -15.19
CA GLY A 1037 44.99 34.44 -16.02
C GLY A 1037 44.42 35.61 -16.81
N GLY A 1038 44.87 36.82 -16.51
CA GLY A 1038 44.23 38.08 -16.88
C GLY A 1038 44.18 38.42 -18.38
N GLY A 1039 43.40 39.47 -18.67
CA GLY A 1039 43.40 40.12 -19.99
C GLY A 1039 42.16 40.98 -20.21
N ALA A 1040 42.23 42.24 -19.79
CA ALA A 1040 41.35 43.28 -20.30
C ALA A 1040 41.51 43.43 -21.82
N ALA A 1041 40.41 43.38 -22.58
CA ALA A 1041 40.34 44.02 -23.90
C ALA A 1041 38.88 44.28 -24.30
N ALA A 1042 38.68 45.51 -24.74
CA ALA A 1042 37.42 46.14 -25.07
C ALA A 1042 36.81 45.67 -26.40
N ALA A 1043 35.56 46.10 -26.58
CA ALA A 1043 34.76 46.08 -27.80
C ALA A 1043 35.53 46.37 -29.10
N THR A 1044 35.20 45.62 -30.15
CA THR A 1044 34.86 46.13 -31.50
C THR A 1044 34.15 45.04 -32.29
N GLY A 1045 32.99 45.36 -32.85
CA GLY A 1045 32.30 44.50 -33.82
C GLY A 1045 32.86 44.67 -35.23
N THR A 1046 32.62 43.67 -36.08
CA THR A 1046 32.26 43.85 -37.50
C THR A 1046 31.80 42.52 -38.09
N ALA A 1047 30.71 42.59 -38.85
CA ALA A 1047 30.21 41.54 -39.72
C ALA A 1047 31.01 41.47 -41.03
N ALA A 1048 31.19 40.27 -41.61
CA ALA A 1048 31.17 40.02 -43.05
C ALA A 1048 31.33 38.51 -43.38
N THR A 1049 30.24 37.91 -43.86
CA THR A 1049 30.08 37.03 -45.04
C THR A 1049 31.30 36.35 -45.71
N GLY A 1050 31.16 35.06 -46.06
CA GLY A 1050 31.79 34.51 -47.28
C GLY A 1050 32.04 32.99 -47.37
N ALA A 1051 31.07 32.24 -47.90
CA ALA A 1051 31.15 31.11 -48.84
C ALA A 1051 32.06 29.85 -48.62
N ALA A 1052 31.36 28.71 -48.54
CA ALA A 1052 31.49 27.46 -49.32
C ALA A 1052 32.83 26.68 -49.42
N GLY A 1053 32.74 25.37 -49.10
CA GLY A 1053 33.67 24.32 -49.51
C GLY A 1053 33.32 22.98 -48.87
N GLU A 1054 32.71 22.08 -49.65
CA GLU A 1054 32.39 20.69 -49.33
C GLU A 1054 33.67 19.85 -49.17
N ASP A 1055 33.69 18.94 -48.18
CA ASP A 1055 34.04 17.51 -48.30
C ASP A 1055 34.38 16.88 -46.94
N GLY A 1056 33.88 15.66 -46.69
CA GLY A 1056 34.45 14.77 -45.67
C GLY A 1056 33.46 14.19 -44.65
N ALA A 1057 32.67 13.20 -45.08
CA ALA A 1057 31.92 12.31 -44.20
C ALA A 1057 32.86 11.37 -43.41
N ALA A 1058 32.69 11.24 -42.08
CA ALA A 1058 32.88 9.99 -41.33
C ALA A 1058 32.52 10.09 -39.82
N ALA A 1059 31.53 9.27 -39.43
CA ALA A 1059 31.45 8.41 -38.24
C ALA A 1059 31.48 9.00 -36.81
N ALA A 1060 30.29 9.03 -36.20
CA ALA A 1060 30.07 8.90 -34.75
C ALA A 1060 29.86 7.42 -34.39
N PRO A 1061 30.37 6.89 -33.25
CA PRO A 1061 30.02 5.55 -32.80
C PRO A 1061 28.84 5.59 -31.81
N ARG A 1062 27.81 4.79 -32.12
CA ARG A 1062 26.80 4.32 -31.18
C ARG A 1062 27.16 2.89 -30.71
N PRO A 1063 26.69 2.47 -29.52
CA PRO A 1063 27.17 1.28 -28.82
C PRO A 1063 26.53 -0.01 -29.34
N ALA A 1064 27.32 -1.08 -29.46
CA ALA A 1064 26.85 -2.39 -29.88
C ALA A 1064 26.84 -3.38 -28.70
N ARG A 1065 25.65 -3.98 -28.48
CA ARG A 1065 25.41 -5.23 -27.76
C ARG A 1065 26.22 -6.37 -28.39
N ALA A 1066 26.73 -7.29 -27.57
CA ALA A 1066 27.10 -8.63 -28.03
C ALA A 1066 26.80 -9.69 -26.95
N ALA A 1067 26.13 -10.76 -27.39
CA ALA A 1067 25.93 -11.99 -26.66
C ALA A 1067 26.39 -13.18 -27.53
N ALA A 1068 26.85 -14.24 -26.85
CA ALA A 1068 27.08 -15.63 -27.27
C ALA A 1068 28.37 -16.00 -28.06
N GLY A 1069 29.17 -16.91 -27.48
CA GLY A 1069 30.36 -17.59 -28.05
C GLY A 1069 30.01 -18.86 -28.86
N PRO A 1070 30.78 -19.98 -28.83
CA PRO A 1070 32.19 -20.26 -28.49
C PRO A 1070 32.98 -20.86 -29.71
N PRO A 1071 34.23 -21.39 -29.59
CA PRO A 1071 34.41 -22.82 -29.25
C PRO A 1071 35.75 -23.20 -28.54
N GLY A 1072 35.77 -24.34 -27.84
CA GLY A 1072 36.98 -24.95 -27.28
C GLY A 1072 36.94 -26.48 -27.37
N ARG A 1073 37.92 -27.06 -28.07
CA ARG A 1073 38.02 -28.48 -28.46
C ARG A 1073 38.37 -29.42 -27.29
N GLN A 1074 37.95 -30.67 -27.47
CA GLN A 1074 38.33 -31.88 -26.73
C GLN A 1074 39.85 -32.13 -26.68
N THR A 1075 40.33 -32.63 -25.53
CA THR A 1075 41.49 -33.52 -25.42
C THR A 1075 41.06 -34.82 -24.73
N ARG A 1076 41.11 -35.93 -25.47
CA ARG A 1076 41.18 -37.29 -24.92
C ARG A 1076 42.65 -37.66 -24.78
N ARG A 1077 43.07 -38.12 -23.59
CA ARG A 1077 44.11 -39.15 -23.43
C ARG A 1077 44.05 -39.71 -22.01
N ARG A 1078 43.64 -40.98 -21.95
CA ARG A 1078 43.79 -42.02 -20.91
C ARG A 1078 43.26 -41.75 -19.51
#